data_AF-A0A949XQB7-F1
#
_entry.id   AF-A0A949XQB7-F1
#
_cell.length_a   1.000
_cell.length_b   1.000
_cell.length_c   1.000
_cell.angle_alpha   90.00
_cell.angle_beta   90.00
_cell.angle_gamma   90.00
#
_symmetry.space_group_name_H-M   'P 1'
#
loop_
_entity.id
_entity.type
_entity.pdbx_description
1 polymer ?
#
loop_
_entity_poly.entity_id
_entity_poly.type
_entity_poly.pdbx_seq_one_letter_code
_entity_poly.pdbx_strand_id
1 'polypeptide(L)'
;MAITKSWETTVALSVAAAEVKPRERQREFWWLLAASLLVACGLGLVLLAKTQDFDESIARIANGELVNINTVDSPEQLAPVLQIDATQQVFDFIQRHKPLPNVGALARLREGGLQPARGLSPAHPSAALLPLGKLKPLLIVRTPSQFLHIYGEWIALYLASFWLVHFAWRLLKFRGDPVFLPALQLLTGIGLILMVSLRDPLRDTLEFRKFAFGVVAGCSLLLLPLLRAFQYRHFSRWIYTPLLLSLALFCALIVLGSGPTGSDAKVNLGPFQPVEAIKILLVFFMAGYFAANWERLRDLNQKRFVPRALRFLRLPRVAHVLPVMCAVSCALAFFFLLKDMGPALVIGMLFLTLYAIARNRAGLALLGVFLLVGGVIAGNHFGHPHTVVDRVSMWLSPWNNDVHGGDQLAHSLWAFATGGPWGSGPGWGDPGLIPAGHTDLVLPAIAEEWGLPGVISIALLFILLIGRAFRIALRAPDEYAFFLSAGLGVLLAFEMLLISGGALGAIPLSGVVSPFLSSGNTAMLANFLICAVLLSISNTTARYSVPAADGESEPPSIASVWQLPARVAGACLALCGCALVARAVYIQGLNDRDLLNRDAFVFASDGVKRPQHNPRLNSLAASIPRGNIYDRNGILLATSDWSQLKRYRADYERLGVNIDQACSKTEPRHYPFGPALVHVLGDLRTGQNFHATNVSFIEHDSNTKLQGYRDYSDLAAFVRYRHQRANPVLQSLLARDRNVRSTIDIRLQLKLTDIMKTALEKAGKKGALVVMDAQSGDVLSLVTWPAPPAAGTATPDELLDRSRYGEYPPGSTFKLVTAIAALRLNPNVTSQRYACRRLPDGRVGTIIPGWRRPIRDDFKDRVHGTLDLAGAITVSCNAYFAQLGVYSVGTNALRQTAGLLGITAGSEQEIKKMLPFAAYGQGPVVATPFKMARVAATIANEGIMPEGHWVSDSSNSRTEPAVQVLPVSSADFLARAMRSVVTSGTARSAMAGEEITVAGKTGTAQLDSGDPHSWFAGFAPYDAPPAKRIAFAMIVEHGGYGAQVAAPIARQVIEAAQQLGVIENDSPQGR
;
A
#
# COMPACT_ATOMS: atom_id res chain seq x y z
N MET A 1 56.82 49.26 -28.33
CA MET A 1 56.83 50.73 -28.22
C MET A 1 55.50 51.23 -28.76
N ALA A 2 54.84 52.15 -28.03
CA ALA A 2 53.57 52.86 -28.32
C ALA A 2 52.28 51.98 -28.34
N ILE A 3 51.18 52.20 -27.61
CA ILE A 3 50.70 53.29 -26.73
C ILE A 3 49.87 52.67 -25.58
N THR A 4 49.98 53.31 -24.42
CA THR A 4 49.38 53.06 -23.11
C THR A 4 47.87 53.32 -23.02
N LYS A 5 47.21 52.56 -22.13
CA LYS A 5 46.00 52.87 -21.34
C LYS A 5 45.17 54.11 -21.74
N SER A 6 43.89 53.88 -22.06
CA SER A 6 42.79 54.79 -21.69
C SER A 6 41.77 54.03 -20.83
N TRP A 7 42.01 54.03 -19.51
CA TRP A 7 40.95 53.88 -18.52
C TRP A 7 40.54 55.31 -18.13
N GLU A 8 39.25 55.52 -17.89
CA GLU A 8 38.59 56.81 -17.60
C GLU A 8 38.12 57.63 -18.82
N THR A 9 37.09 57.14 -19.51
CA THR A 9 36.06 58.03 -20.05
C THR A 9 34.78 57.83 -19.26
N THR A 10 34.62 58.66 -18.23
CA THR A 10 33.32 59.00 -17.67
C THR A 10 32.57 59.77 -18.74
N VAL A 11 31.94 59.07 -19.69
CA VAL A 11 31.03 59.72 -20.63
C VAL A 11 29.79 60.09 -19.82
N ALA A 12 29.74 61.35 -19.38
CA ALA A 12 28.53 62.00 -18.92
C ALA A 12 27.57 62.14 -20.11
N LEU A 13 26.87 61.06 -20.47
CA LEU A 13 25.78 61.10 -21.43
C LEU A 13 24.54 61.65 -20.74
N SER A 14 24.15 62.87 -21.13
CA SER A 14 22.89 63.49 -20.75
C SER A 14 21.73 62.52 -21.04
N VAL A 15 20.97 62.22 -19.99
CA VAL A 15 19.79 61.36 -20.05
C VAL A 15 18.67 62.11 -20.76
N ALA A 16 18.54 61.94 -22.07
CA ALA A 16 17.27 62.19 -22.74
C ALA A 16 16.30 61.08 -22.30
N ALA A 17 15.22 61.47 -21.60
CA ALA A 17 14.20 60.55 -21.15
C ALA A 17 13.47 59.96 -22.37
N ALA A 18 13.93 58.80 -22.86
CA ALA A 18 13.17 58.03 -23.83
C ALA A 18 11.79 57.74 -23.22
N GLU A 19 10.72 58.25 -23.83
CA GLU A 19 9.35 57.99 -23.39
C GLU A 19 9.09 56.48 -23.41
N VAL A 20 8.55 55.97 -22.29
CA VAL A 20 8.13 54.57 -22.19
C VAL A 20 7.02 54.35 -23.20
N LYS A 21 7.15 53.35 -24.09
CA LYS A 21 6.01 52.88 -24.87
C LYS A 21 4.89 52.44 -23.90
N PRO A 22 3.74 53.14 -23.83
CA PRO A 22 2.67 52.86 -22.85
C PRO A 22 2.13 51.42 -22.90
N ARG A 23 2.39 50.73 -24.02
CA ARG A 23 1.86 49.39 -24.35
C ARG A 23 2.45 48.24 -23.53
N GLU A 24 3.68 48.33 -22.98
CA GLU A 24 4.31 47.17 -22.32
C GLU A 24 3.78 46.93 -20.89
N ARG A 25 3.59 47.97 -20.09
CA ARG A 25 3.00 47.85 -18.74
C ARG A 25 1.50 47.54 -18.77
N GLN A 26 0.81 47.95 -19.85
CA GLN A 26 -0.58 47.55 -20.08
C GLN A 26 -0.70 46.04 -20.37
N ARG A 27 0.27 45.44 -21.08
CA ARG A 27 0.33 43.98 -21.28
C ARG A 27 0.61 43.25 -19.98
N GLU A 28 1.54 43.75 -19.16
CA GLU A 28 1.80 43.18 -17.82
C GLU A 28 0.54 43.16 -16.97
N PHE A 29 -0.24 44.25 -16.95
CA PHE A 29 -1.51 44.31 -16.20
C PHE A 29 -2.46 43.17 -16.60
N TRP A 30 -2.68 42.97 -17.91
CA TRP A 30 -3.58 41.92 -18.39
C TRP A 30 -3.04 40.51 -18.13
N TRP A 31 -1.73 40.30 -18.26
CA TRP A 31 -1.11 39.01 -17.93
C TRP A 31 -1.15 38.73 -16.43
N LEU A 32 -0.94 39.73 -15.58
CA LEU A 32 -1.03 39.61 -14.12
C LEU A 32 -2.47 39.38 -13.67
N LEU A 33 -3.44 40.02 -14.32
CA LEU A 33 -4.86 39.77 -14.09
C LEU A 33 -5.22 38.33 -14.44
N ALA A 34 -4.80 37.85 -15.62
CA ALA A 34 -5.01 36.46 -16.03
C ALA A 34 -4.35 35.47 -15.06
N ALA A 35 -3.11 35.73 -14.64
CA ALA A 35 -2.40 34.93 -13.65
C ALA A 35 -3.13 34.91 -12.30
N SER A 36 -3.58 36.07 -11.81
CA SER A 36 -4.33 36.20 -10.57
C SER A 36 -5.65 35.41 -10.61
N LEU A 37 -6.39 35.49 -11.73
CA LEU A 37 -7.65 34.76 -11.92
C LEU A 37 -7.42 33.24 -11.97
N LEU A 38 -6.37 32.78 -12.66
CA LEU A 38 -6.03 31.36 -12.71
C LEU A 38 -5.65 30.81 -11.32
N VAL A 39 -4.83 31.55 -10.58
CA VAL A 39 -4.43 31.16 -9.22
C VAL A 39 -5.62 31.19 -8.27
N ALA A 40 -6.46 32.22 -8.34
CA ALA A 40 -7.68 32.31 -7.54
C ALA A 40 -8.67 31.17 -7.85
N CYS A 41 -8.82 30.81 -9.13
CA CYS A 41 -9.64 29.67 -9.55
C CYS A 41 -9.10 28.36 -8.98
N GLY A 42 -7.79 28.08 -9.12
CA GLY A 42 -7.17 26.88 -8.56
C GLY A 42 -7.28 26.79 -7.04
N LEU A 43 -7.09 27.92 -6.34
CA LEU A 43 -7.30 28.03 -4.89
C LEU A 43 -8.77 27.76 -4.52
N GLY A 44 -9.73 28.30 -5.29
CA GLY A 44 -11.15 28.01 -5.12
C GLY A 44 -11.48 26.53 -5.27
N LEU A 45 -10.92 25.85 -6.28
CA LEU A 45 -11.12 24.41 -6.49
C LEU A 45 -10.59 23.57 -5.30
N VAL A 46 -9.39 23.89 -4.80
CA VAL A 46 -8.83 23.20 -3.63
C VAL A 46 -9.64 23.49 -2.38
N LEU A 47 -10.12 24.73 -2.20
CA LEU A 47 -10.97 25.07 -1.07
C LEU A 47 -12.24 24.22 -1.09
N LEU A 48 -12.93 24.15 -2.23
CA LEU A 48 -14.13 23.31 -2.39
C LEU A 48 -13.86 21.84 -2.05
N ALA A 49 -12.71 21.30 -2.47
CA ALA A 49 -12.30 19.94 -2.15
C ALA A 49 -12.04 19.74 -0.64
N LYS A 50 -11.41 20.72 0.03
CA LYS A 50 -11.06 20.63 1.46
C LYS A 50 -12.22 20.96 2.40
N THR A 51 -13.25 21.68 1.94
CA THR A 51 -14.41 22.07 2.76
C THR A 51 -15.61 21.16 2.59
N GLN A 52 -15.56 20.12 1.74
CA GLN A 52 -16.71 19.26 1.45
C GLN A 52 -17.32 18.58 2.70
N ASP A 53 -16.50 18.26 3.71
CA ASP A 53 -16.93 17.57 4.92
C ASP A 53 -17.11 18.52 6.12
N PHE A 54 -17.13 19.85 5.89
CA PHE A 54 -17.20 20.82 6.97
C PHE A 54 -18.55 20.80 7.69
N ASP A 55 -19.66 20.65 6.96
CA ASP A 55 -20.99 20.56 7.57
C ASP A 55 -21.11 19.31 8.47
N GLU A 56 -20.60 18.17 7.99
CA GLU A 56 -20.50 16.95 8.79
C GLU A 56 -19.61 17.15 10.02
N SER A 57 -18.45 17.78 9.83
CA SER A 57 -17.53 18.06 10.94
C SER A 57 -18.17 18.98 11.98
N ILE A 58 -18.94 19.99 11.58
CA ILE A 58 -19.68 20.88 12.50
C ILE A 58 -20.73 20.09 13.29
N ALA A 59 -21.50 19.23 12.62
CA ALA A 59 -22.47 18.37 13.29
C ALA A 59 -21.81 17.41 14.29
N ARG A 60 -20.68 16.81 13.92
CA ARG A 60 -19.91 15.90 14.79
C ARG A 60 -19.26 16.62 15.97
N ILE A 61 -18.82 17.87 15.81
CA ILE A 61 -18.37 18.71 16.94
C ILE A 61 -19.54 18.99 17.89
N ALA A 62 -20.71 19.35 17.35
CA ALA A 62 -21.91 19.63 18.15
C ALA A 62 -22.40 18.40 18.93
N ASN A 63 -22.27 17.20 18.34
CA ASN A 63 -22.62 15.93 18.97
C ASN A 63 -21.55 15.38 19.94
N GLY A 64 -20.42 16.07 20.11
CA GLY A 64 -19.32 15.62 20.97
C GLY A 64 -18.49 14.45 20.41
N GLU A 65 -18.66 14.11 19.13
CA GLU A 65 -17.91 13.05 18.44
C GLU A 65 -16.53 13.51 17.94
N LEU A 66 -16.36 14.81 17.72
CA LEU A 66 -15.08 15.46 17.37
C LEU A 66 -14.68 16.42 18.48
N VAL A 67 -13.47 16.26 19.01
CA VAL A 67 -12.97 17.08 20.12
C VAL A 67 -11.86 18.02 19.63
N ASN A 68 -12.04 19.32 19.90
CA ASN A 68 -11.00 20.31 19.66
C ASN A 68 -10.01 20.35 20.83
N ILE A 69 -8.82 19.81 20.63
CA ILE A 69 -7.80 19.68 21.69
C ILE A 69 -7.33 21.04 22.23
N ASN A 70 -7.47 22.12 21.46
CA ASN A 70 -7.13 23.47 21.91
C ASN A 70 -8.24 24.14 22.73
N THR A 71 -9.40 23.51 22.91
CA THR A 71 -10.50 24.03 23.74
C THR A 71 -10.91 23.07 24.86
N VAL A 72 -10.20 21.94 25.02
CA VAL A 72 -10.44 21.01 26.12
C VAL A 72 -9.96 21.63 27.43
N ASP A 73 -10.83 21.59 28.45
CA ASP A 73 -10.57 22.14 29.78
C ASP A 73 -10.67 21.08 30.89
N SER A 74 -11.17 19.87 30.61
CA SER A 74 -11.18 18.75 31.56
C SER A 74 -10.88 17.38 30.91
N PRO A 75 -10.33 16.40 31.65
CA PRO A 75 -10.07 15.04 31.16
C PRO A 75 -11.33 14.29 30.72
N GLU A 76 -12.48 14.57 31.35
CA GLU A 76 -13.77 13.92 31.07
C GLU A 76 -14.27 14.22 29.65
N GLN A 77 -13.85 15.35 29.06
CA GLN A 77 -14.16 15.70 27.67
C GLN A 77 -13.38 14.85 26.66
N LEU A 78 -12.25 14.25 27.06
CA LEU A 78 -11.43 13.38 26.21
C LEU A 78 -11.77 11.89 26.38
N ALA A 79 -12.29 11.49 27.53
CA ALA A 79 -12.56 10.09 27.88
C ALA A 79 -13.46 9.32 26.87
N PRO A 80 -14.57 9.90 26.35
CA PRO A 80 -15.45 9.20 25.39
C PRO A 80 -14.77 8.88 24.06
N VAL A 81 -13.77 9.70 23.69
CA VAL A 81 -13.07 9.66 22.40
C VAL A 81 -11.80 8.83 22.46
N LEU A 82 -11.04 8.96 23.56
CA LEU A 82 -9.76 8.28 23.71
C LEU A 82 -9.95 6.80 24.08
N GLN A 83 -10.90 6.46 24.97
CA GLN A 83 -11.16 5.09 25.45
C GLN A 83 -9.88 4.30 25.83
N ILE A 84 -8.84 5.01 26.29
CA ILE A 84 -7.54 4.47 26.70
C ILE A 84 -7.19 4.96 28.10
N ASP A 85 -6.46 4.13 28.85
CA ASP A 85 -5.99 4.42 30.22
C ASP A 85 -5.05 5.64 30.29
N ALA A 86 -4.55 6.13 29.15
CA ALA A 86 -3.67 7.28 29.05
C ALA A 86 -4.38 8.65 28.97
N THR A 87 -5.71 8.72 29.15
CA THR A 87 -6.52 9.95 28.97
C THR A 87 -5.98 11.15 29.78
N GLN A 88 -5.62 10.94 31.06
CA GLN A 88 -5.07 12.01 31.90
C GLN A 88 -3.71 12.55 31.40
N GLN A 89 -2.83 11.67 30.92
CA GLN A 89 -1.50 12.05 30.43
C GLN A 89 -1.59 12.87 29.15
N VAL A 90 -2.53 12.51 28.27
CA VAL A 90 -2.83 13.26 27.04
C VAL A 90 -3.32 14.66 27.41
N PHE A 91 -4.23 14.79 28.38
CA PHE A 91 -4.72 16.08 28.87
C PHE A 91 -3.58 16.95 29.45
N ASP A 92 -2.73 16.40 30.32
CA ASP A 92 -1.61 17.14 30.93
C ASP A 92 -0.57 17.60 29.89
N PHE A 93 -0.37 16.82 28.82
CA PHE A 93 0.49 17.22 27.71
C PHE A 93 -0.10 18.38 26.92
N ILE A 94 -1.40 18.32 26.62
CA ILE A 94 -2.14 19.36 25.92
C ILE A 94 -2.05 20.68 26.70
N GLN A 95 -2.37 20.69 28.00
CA GLN A 95 -2.35 21.92 28.80
C GLN A 95 -0.98 22.60 28.83
N ARG A 96 0.11 21.81 28.85
CA ARG A 96 1.49 22.35 28.84
C ARG A 96 1.92 22.97 27.51
N HIS A 97 1.31 22.56 26.39
CA HIS A 97 1.74 22.95 25.04
C HIS A 97 0.64 23.66 24.24
N LYS A 98 -0.48 24.04 24.88
CA LYS A 98 -1.58 24.78 24.28
C LYS A 98 -1.12 26.22 23.95
N PRO A 99 -1.40 26.74 22.74
CA PRO A 99 -2.08 26.08 21.63
C PRO A 99 -1.17 25.13 20.84
N LEU A 100 -1.66 23.90 20.61
CA LEU A 100 -1.01 22.92 19.77
C LEU A 100 -1.25 23.24 18.28
N PRO A 101 -0.21 23.22 17.43
CA PRO A 101 -0.34 23.55 16.01
C PRO A 101 -0.91 22.41 15.15
N ASN A 102 -0.88 21.16 15.62
CA ASN A 102 -1.40 19.97 14.94
C ASN A 102 -1.63 18.81 15.92
N VAL A 103 -2.48 17.85 15.55
CA VAL A 103 -2.76 16.63 16.33
C VAL A 103 -1.54 15.71 16.43
N GLY A 104 -0.66 15.73 15.42
CA GLY A 104 0.59 14.94 15.39
C GLY A 104 1.54 15.25 16.54
N ALA A 105 1.39 16.38 17.24
CA ALA A 105 2.15 16.69 18.45
C ALA A 105 1.97 15.61 19.55
N LEU A 106 0.85 14.89 19.55
CA LEU A 106 0.55 13.80 20.49
C LEU A 106 1.32 12.51 20.17
N ALA A 107 1.93 12.38 18.99
CA ALA A 107 2.68 11.17 18.59
C ALA A 107 3.92 10.89 19.44
N ARG A 108 4.34 11.86 20.26
CA ARG A 108 5.47 11.71 21.18
C ARG A 108 5.08 11.00 22.49
N LEU A 109 3.79 10.75 22.72
CA LEU A 109 3.27 10.09 23.90
C LEU A 109 3.27 8.56 23.72
N ARG A 110 3.50 7.83 24.82
CA ARG A 110 3.50 6.37 24.87
C ARG A 110 2.37 5.90 25.79
N GLU A 111 1.65 4.84 25.40
CA GLU A 111 0.73 4.07 26.24
C GLU A 111 1.52 3.35 27.33
N GLY A 112 1.38 3.80 28.59
CA GLY A 112 2.02 3.15 29.74
C GLY A 112 3.25 3.89 30.28
N GLY A 113 3.07 5.12 30.76
CA GLY A 113 3.51 5.55 32.10
C GLY A 113 4.98 5.47 32.55
N LEU A 114 5.98 5.12 31.74
CA LEU A 114 7.39 5.09 32.18
C LEU A 114 8.27 6.01 31.33
N GLN A 115 8.68 7.14 31.92
CA GLN A 115 9.94 7.78 31.53
C GLN A 115 11.08 6.80 31.85
N PRO A 116 12.05 6.56 30.94
CA PRO A 116 13.24 5.82 31.32
C PRO A 116 14.00 6.68 32.33
N ALA A 117 14.01 6.23 33.59
CA ALA A 117 14.96 6.75 34.56
C ALA A 117 16.37 6.58 33.99
N ARG A 118 17.19 7.64 34.05
CA ARG A 118 18.60 7.59 33.63
C ARG A 118 19.28 6.42 34.36
N GLY A 119 19.71 5.39 33.62
CA GLY A 119 20.67 4.39 34.12
C GLY A 119 20.26 2.91 34.12
N LEU A 120 19.21 2.46 33.44
CA LEU A 120 18.86 1.02 33.36
C LEU A 120 18.89 0.46 31.93
N SER A 121 19.42 -0.76 31.81
CA SER A 121 19.71 -1.51 30.57
C SER A 121 18.45 -1.85 29.75
N PRO A 122 18.56 -2.02 28.41
CA PRO A 122 17.42 -2.17 27.51
C PRO A 122 16.93 -3.63 27.48
N ALA A 123 16.02 -4.01 28.38
CA ALA A 123 15.48 -5.37 28.41
C ALA A 123 13.97 -5.50 28.68
N HIS A 124 13.17 -4.43 28.55
CA HIS A 124 11.71 -4.52 28.60
C HIS A 124 11.04 -3.89 27.37
N PRO A 125 10.04 -4.57 26.77
CA PRO A 125 9.37 -4.09 25.56
C PRO A 125 8.56 -2.83 25.88
N SER A 126 9.05 -1.71 25.33
CA SER A 126 8.31 -0.55 24.82
C SER A 126 6.81 -0.49 25.13
N ALA A 127 6.44 0.39 26.05
CA ALA A 127 5.15 1.09 26.04
C ALA A 127 4.80 1.49 24.58
N ALA A 128 3.68 1.00 24.06
CA ALA A 128 3.27 1.22 22.67
C ALA A 128 3.08 2.72 22.42
N LEU A 129 3.40 3.22 21.23
CA LEU A 129 3.09 4.61 20.88
C LEU A 129 1.57 4.80 20.86
N LEU A 130 1.08 5.98 21.25
CA LEU A 130 -0.34 6.32 21.16
C LEU A 130 -0.86 5.98 19.74
N PRO A 131 -1.98 5.25 19.56
CA PRO A 131 -2.45 4.79 18.25
C PRO A 131 -3.03 5.94 17.43
N LEU A 132 -2.17 6.85 16.99
CA LEU A 132 -2.53 8.13 16.40
C LEU A 132 -3.35 7.98 15.11
N GLY A 133 -3.17 6.87 14.39
CA GLY A 133 -3.98 6.55 13.20
C GLY A 133 -5.48 6.39 13.53
N LYS A 134 -5.80 5.85 14.71
CA LYS A 134 -7.20 5.72 15.19
C LYS A 134 -7.72 7.01 15.82
N LEU A 135 -6.84 7.77 16.47
CA LEU A 135 -7.21 8.97 17.24
C LEU A 135 -7.31 10.22 16.38
N LYS A 136 -6.44 10.39 15.38
CA LYS A 136 -6.40 11.59 14.53
C LYS A 136 -7.76 11.93 13.89
N PRO A 137 -8.57 10.98 13.38
CA PRO A 137 -9.89 11.29 12.84
C PRO A 137 -10.86 11.91 13.86
N LEU A 138 -10.67 11.66 15.16
CA LEU A 138 -11.57 12.11 16.24
C LEU A 138 -11.15 13.43 16.89
N LEU A 139 -9.95 13.93 16.54
CA LEU A 139 -9.36 15.14 17.14
C LEU A 139 -9.17 16.23 16.10
N ILE A 140 -9.39 17.48 16.49
CA ILE A 140 -9.09 18.68 15.70
C ILE A 140 -8.30 19.70 16.53
N VAL A 141 -7.57 20.60 15.88
CA VAL A 141 -6.87 21.71 16.54
C VAL A 141 -7.52 23.07 16.27
N ARG A 142 -8.37 23.14 15.25
CA ARG A 142 -8.93 24.37 14.68
C ARG A 142 -10.35 24.11 14.17
N THR A 143 -11.23 25.11 14.28
CA THR A 143 -12.60 25.01 13.74
C THR A 143 -12.65 25.33 12.24
N PRO A 144 -13.71 24.90 11.53
CA PRO A 144 -13.96 25.29 10.14
C PRO A 144 -13.91 26.81 9.90
N SER A 145 -14.54 27.61 10.78
CA SER A 145 -14.53 29.07 10.68
C SER A 145 -13.13 29.67 10.84
N GLN A 146 -12.36 29.20 11.83
CA GLN A 146 -10.97 29.64 12.03
C GLN A 146 -10.10 29.34 10.80
N PHE A 147 -10.27 28.17 10.18
CA PHE A 147 -9.55 27.83 8.96
C PHE A 147 -9.90 28.79 7.81
N LEU A 148 -11.18 29.06 7.56
CA LEU A 148 -11.62 29.95 6.48
C LEU A 148 -11.10 31.39 6.64
N HIS A 149 -11.07 31.92 7.86
CA HIS A 149 -10.48 33.24 8.13
C HIS A 149 -8.98 33.28 7.81
N ILE A 150 -8.21 32.32 8.34
CA ILE A 150 -6.76 32.23 8.08
C ILE A 150 -6.50 32.05 6.58
N TYR A 151 -7.28 31.19 5.92
CA TYR A 151 -7.17 30.97 4.47
C TYR A 151 -7.39 32.26 3.67
N GLY A 152 -8.47 32.99 3.95
CA GLY A 152 -8.80 34.25 3.29
C GLY A 152 -7.75 35.34 3.48
N GLU A 153 -7.28 35.53 4.73
CA GLU A 153 -6.25 36.52 5.07
C GLU A 153 -4.95 36.32 4.28
N TRP A 154 -4.42 35.10 4.29
CA TRP A 154 -3.12 34.80 3.66
C TRP A 154 -3.18 34.82 2.13
N ILE A 155 -4.32 34.44 1.53
CA ILE A 155 -4.51 34.52 0.08
C ILE A 155 -4.70 35.97 -0.38
N ALA A 156 -5.46 36.77 0.39
CA ALA A 156 -5.59 38.19 0.12
C ALA A 156 -4.22 38.88 0.19
N LEU A 157 -3.43 38.59 1.22
CA LEU A 157 -2.07 39.12 1.37
C LEU A 157 -1.15 38.69 0.21
N TYR A 158 -1.21 37.40 -0.17
CA TYR A 158 -0.46 36.87 -1.31
C TYR A 158 -0.79 37.63 -2.60
N LEU A 159 -2.08 37.72 -2.98
CA LEU A 159 -2.50 38.40 -4.21
C LEU A 159 -2.16 39.89 -4.16
N ALA A 160 -2.43 40.57 -3.03
CA ALA A 160 -2.15 41.98 -2.85
C ALA A 160 -0.66 42.30 -3.04
N SER A 161 0.25 41.42 -2.62
CA SER A 161 1.69 41.65 -2.75
C SER A 161 2.16 41.78 -4.21
N PHE A 162 1.65 40.97 -5.14
CA PHE A 162 1.96 41.07 -6.56
C PHE A 162 1.41 42.34 -7.19
N TRP A 163 0.16 42.70 -6.85
CA TRP A 163 -0.46 43.93 -7.32
C TRP A 163 0.26 45.17 -6.80
N LEU A 164 0.70 45.16 -5.53
CA LEU A 164 1.50 46.24 -4.96
C LEU A 164 2.80 46.44 -5.72
N VAL A 165 3.51 45.36 -6.10
CA VAL A 165 4.71 45.44 -6.94
C VAL A 165 4.38 46.05 -8.31
N HIS A 166 3.32 45.58 -8.97
CA HIS A 166 2.90 46.14 -10.27
C HIS A 166 2.58 47.64 -10.18
N PHE A 167 1.79 48.06 -9.19
CA PHE A 167 1.44 49.46 -9.01
C PHE A 167 2.65 50.31 -8.65
N ALA A 168 3.55 49.83 -7.78
CA ALA A 168 4.80 50.52 -7.47
C ALA A 168 5.67 50.70 -8.72
N TRP A 169 5.82 49.66 -9.55
CA TRP A 169 6.54 49.73 -10.82
C TRP A 169 5.89 50.66 -11.83
N ARG A 170 4.56 50.71 -11.90
CA ARG A 170 3.81 51.62 -12.76
C ARG A 170 3.98 53.08 -12.33
N LEU A 171 3.82 53.36 -11.03
CA LEU A 171 3.96 54.71 -10.45
C LEU A 171 5.39 55.24 -10.59
N LEU A 172 6.39 54.39 -10.36
CA LEU A 172 7.81 54.73 -10.42
C LEU A 172 8.44 54.55 -11.81
N LYS A 173 7.61 54.35 -12.86
CA LYS A 173 8.01 54.21 -14.27
C LYS A 173 9.14 53.19 -14.49
N PHE A 174 9.08 52.05 -13.81
CA PHE A 174 10.05 50.96 -13.93
C PHE A 174 10.00 50.33 -15.33
N ARG A 175 11.15 50.02 -15.92
CA ARG A 175 11.31 49.55 -17.32
C ARG A 175 11.84 48.12 -17.46
N GLY A 176 11.87 47.34 -16.38
CA GLY A 176 12.26 45.92 -16.45
C GLY A 176 11.27 45.04 -17.22
N ASP A 177 11.70 43.86 -17.66
CA ASP A 177 10.90 42.93 -18.46
C ASP A 177 9.52 42.62 -17.83
N PRO A 178 8.40 42.84 -18.55
CA PRO A 178 7.04 42.70 -18.01
C PRO A 178 6.56 41.24 -17.81
N VAL A 179 7.35 40.23 -18.18
CA VAL A 179 6.92 38.82 -18.09
C VAL A 179 7.24 38.18 -16.75
N PHE A 180 8.24 38.66 -16.01
CA PHE A 180 8.64 38.03 -14.76
C PHE A 180 7.52 38.03 -13.71
N LEU A 181 6.84 39.15 -13.50
CA LEU A 181 5.86 39.26 -12.42
C LEU A 181 4.66 38.30 -12.60
N PRO A 182 3.99 38.22 -13.77
CA PRO A 182 2.94 37.22 -14.01
C PRO A 182 3.45 35.77 -13.96
N ALA A 183 4.65 35.49 -14.50
CA ALA A 183 5.22 34.14 -14.49
C ALA A 183 5.57 33.66 -13.07
N LEU A 184 6.11 34.55 -12.23
CA LEU A 184 6.36 34.29 -10.82
C LEU A 184 5.06 34.05 -10.06
N GLN A 185 4.00 34.82 -10.33
CA GLN A 185 2.69 34.60 -9.71
C GLN A 185 2.08 33.26 -10.10
N LEU A 186 2.23 32.82 -11.36
CA LEU A 186 1.77 31.49 -11.79
C LEU A 186 2.57 30.37 -11.11
N LEU A 187 3.90 30.43 -11.09
CA LEU A 187 4.74 29.41 -10.46
C LEU A 187 4.48 29.32 -8.95
N THR A 188 4.57 30.44 -8.24
CA THR A 188 4.30 30.48 -6.80
C THR A 188 2.84 30.19 -6.49
N GLY A 189 1.92 30.51 -7.40
CA GLY A 189 0.49 30.19 -7.26
C GLY A 189 0.22 28.70 -7.36
N ILE A 190 0.84 27.99 -8.30
CA ILE A 190 0.80 26.53 -8.38
C ILE A 190 1.35 25.91 -7.09
N GLY A 191 2.50 26.41 -6.60
CA GLY A 191 3.06 25.99 -5.32
C GLY A 191 2.09 26.23 -4.15
N LEU A 192 1.48 27.41 -4.08
CA LEU A 192 0.53 27.77 -3.02
C LEU A 192 -0.72 26.86 -3.03
N ILE A 193 -1.28 26.62 -4.22
CA ILE A 193 -2.42 25.71 -4.41
C ILE A 193 -2.09 24.33 -3.84
N LEU A 194 -0.91 23.78 -4.15
CA LEU A 194 -0.48 22.51 -3.57
C LEU A 194 -0.31 22.59 -2.04
N MET A 195 0.28 23.66 -1.51
CA MET A 195 0.49 23.82 -0.06
C MET A 195 -0.82 23.87 0.73
N VAL A 196 -1.91 24.34 0.11
CA VAL A 196 -3.26 24.25 0.69
C VAL A 196 -3.76 22.79 0.63
N SER A 197 -3.46 22.07 -0.46
CA SER A 197 -3.90 20.68 -0.62
C SER A 197 -3.19 19.66 0.28
N LEU A 198 -1.91 19.92 0.63
CA LEU A 198 -0.99 18.96 1.25
C LEU A 198 -1.44 18.34 2.57
N ARG A 199 -2.19 19.07 3.40
CA ARG A 199 -2.45 18.72 4.80
C ARG A 199 -3.93 18.86 5.13
N ASP A 200 -4.39 18.15 6.16
CA ASP A 200 -5.74 18.28 6.67
C ASP A 200 -5.98 19.69 7.26
N PRO A 201 -7.04 20.41 6.80
CA PRO A 201 -7.27 21.79 7.19
C PRO A 201 -7.67 21.97 8.65
N LEU A 202 -8.16 20.96 9.37
CA LEU A 202 -8.59 21.06 10.76
C LEU A 202 -7.59 20.43 11.75
N ARG A 203 -6.74 19.52 11.27
CA ARG A 203 -5.90 18.64 12.14
C ARG A 203 -4.40 18.89 12.04
N ASP A 204 -3.92 19.33 10.89
CA ASP A 204 -2.49 19.39 10.57
C ASP A 204 -1.94 20.83 10.53
N THR A 205 -0.62 20.97 10.31
CA THR A 205 0.02 22.28 10.14
C THR A 205 -0.35 22.92 8.81
N LEU A 206 -0.60 24.23 8.84
CA LEU A 206 -0.92 25.00 7.64
C LEU A 206 0.37 25.45 6.93
N GLU A 207 0.93 24.59 6.09
CA GLU A 207 2.19 24.88 5.36
C GLU A 207 2.03 26.05 4.36
N PHE A 208 0.83 26.26 3.81
CA PHE A 208 0.57 27.39 2.91
C PHE A 208 0.84 28.75 3.56
N ARG A 209 0.72 28.85 4.90
CA ARG A 209 1.01 30.08 5.64
C ARG A 209 2.48 30.49 5.51
N LYS A 210 3.38 29.52 5.73
CA LYS A 210 4.83 29.74 5.62
C LYS A 210 5.20 30.06 4.18
N PHE A 211 4.62 29.32 3.24
CA PHE A 211 4.81 29.53 1.81
C PHE A 211 4.39 30.95 1.38
N ALA A 212 3.17 31.37 1.71
CA ALA A 212 2.64 32.69 1.37
C ALA A 212 3.49 33.82 1.97
N PHE A 213 3.94 33.66 3.23
CA PHE A 213 4.88 34.60 3.84
C PHE A 213 6.18 34.72 3.04
N GLY A 214 6.79 33.59 2.66
CA GLY A 214 8.00 33.58 1.84
C GLY A 214 7.82 34.30 0.51
N VAL A 215 6.66 34.15 -0.14
CA VAL A 215 6.33 34.86 -1.38
C VAL A 215 6.14 36.35 -1.15
N VAL A 216 5.38 36.76 -0.13
CA VAL A 216 5.16 38.18 0.21
C VAL A 216 6.50 38.88 0.49
N ALA A 217 7.37 38.25 1.28
CA ALA A 217 8.72 38.74 1.52
C ALA A 217 9.55 38.76 0.22
N GLY A 218 9.43 37.75 -0.65
CA GLY A 218 10.05 37.74 -1.97
C GLY A 218 9.58 38.88 -2.89
N CYS A 219 8.28 39.18 -2.90
CA CYS A 219 7.71 40.33 -3.63
C CYS A 219 8.30 41.66 -3.15
N SER A 220 8.58 41.80 -1.86
CA SER A 220 9.29 42.99 -1.36
C SER A 220 10.71 43.13 -1.95
N LEU A 221 11.41 42.01 -2.19
CA LEU A 221 12.73 42.02 -2.84
C LEU A 221 12.65 42.45 -4.31
N LEU A 222 11.52 42.22 -4.99
CA LEU A 222 11.29 42.71 -6.36
C LEU A 222 11.18 44.24 -6.44
N LEU A 223 11.04 44.94 -5.32
CA LEU A 223 11.10 46.40 -5.26
C LEU A 223 12.54 46.94 -5.18
N LEU A 224 13.53 46.11 -4.82
CA LEU A 224 14.93 46.52 -4.72
C LEU A 224 15.48 47.21 -5.99
N PRO A 225 15.17 46.74 -7.21
CA PRO A 225 15.62 47.39 -8.45
C PRO A 225 15.16 48.85 -8.64
N LEU A 226 14.22 49.34 -7.82
CA LEU A 226 13.81 50.74 -7.79
C LEU A 226 14.82 51.61 -7.01
N LEU A 227 15.52 51.03 -6.04
CA LEU A 227 16.49 51.73 -5.20
C LEU A 227 17.77 52.01 -6.00
N ARG A 228 18.23 53.28 -6.00
CA ARG A 228 19.48 53.65 -6.69
C ARG A 228 20.70 52.91 -6.14
N ALA A 229 20.69 52.54 -4.85
CA ALA A 229 21.76 51.77 -4.22
C ALA A 229 21.86 50.33 -4.77
N PHE A 230 20.75 49.75 -5.25
CA PHE A 230 20.69 48.38 -5.75
C PHE A 230 20.97 48.31 -7.27
N GLN A 231 22.09 48.90 -7.69
CA GLN A 231 22.56 48.77 -9.07
C GLN A 231 23.61 47.68 -9.18
N TYR A 232 23.43 46.77 -10.15
CA TYR A 232 24.34 45.64 -10.37
C TYR A 232 25.81 46.10 -10.59
N ARG A 233 26.01 47.31 -11.11
CA ARG A 233 27.34 47.91 -11.36
C ARG A 233 28.19 48.15 -10.11
N HIS A 234 27.58 48.28 -8.93
CA HIS A 234 28.38 48.40 -7.70
C HIS A 234 29.12 47.08 -7.41
N PHE A 235 28.53 45.94 -7.78
CA PHE A 235 29.12 44.64 -7.57
C PHE A 235 30.23 44.31 -8.57
N SER A 236 30.26 44.94 -9.75
CA SER A 236 31.33 44.71 -10.75
C SER A 236 32.70 45.23 -10.29
N ARG A 237 32.74 46.19 -9.36
CA ARG A 237 33.99 46.75 -8.81
C ARG A 237 34.71 45.80 -7.85
N TRP A 238 34.01 44.83 -7.28
CA TRP A 238 34.48 44.00 -6.16
C TRP A 238 34.42 42.51 -6.51
N ILE A 239 35.18 42.09 -7.52
CA ILE A 239 35.08 40.73 -8.09
C ILE A 239 35.29 39.62 -7.05
N TYR A 240 36.31 39.72 -6.19
CA TYR A 240 36.67 38.66 -5.23
C TYR A 240 35.92 38.74 -3.89
N THR A 241 35.24 39.86 -3.60
CA THR A 241 34.52 40.04 -2.33
C THR A 241 33.37 39.03 -2.15
N PRO A 242 32.52 38.75 -3.17
CA PRO A 242 31.53 37.67 -3.11
C PRO A 242 32.13 36.29 -2.84
N LEU A 243 33.33 36.01 -3.37
CA LEU A 243 34.04 34.75 -3.10
C LEU A 243 34.51 34.65 -1.64
N LEU A 244 35.11 35.71 -1.10
CA LEU A 244 35.53 35.72 0.31
C LEU A 244 34.32 35.59 1.25
N LEU A 245 33.20 36.25 0.93
CA LEU A 245 31.97 36.13 1.70
C LEU A 245 31.37 34.72 1.62
N SER A 246 31.38 34.08 0.45
CA SER A 246 30.90 32.71 0.32
C SER A 246 31.78 31.72 1.10
N LEU A 247 33.09 31.89 1.08
CA LEU A 247 34.04 31.11 1.90
C LEU A 247 33.82 31.32 3.40
N ALA A 248 33.55 32.55 3.84
CA ALA A 248 33.22 32.83 5.23
C ALA A 248 31.92 32.12 5.67
N LEU A 249 30.88 32.12 4.81
CA LEU A 249 29.64 31.40 5.08
C LEU A 249 29.83 29.89 5.09
N PHE A 250 30.68 29.33 4.20
CA PHE A 250 31.05 27.91 4.25
C PHE A 250 31.71 27.54 5.58
N CYS A 251 32.67 28.35 6.04
CA CYS A 251 33.33 28.14 7.33
C CYS A 251 32.34 28.22 8.50
N ALA A 252 31.43 29.20 8.47
CA ALA A 252 30.38 29.34 9.47
C ALA A 252 29.45 28.11 9.52
N LEU A 253 29.09 27.54 8.37
CA LEU A 253 28.29 26.31 8.30
C LEU A 253 29.02 25.08 8.85
N ILE A 254 30.32 24.95 8.59
CA ILE A 254 31.10 23.81 9.12
C ILE A 254 31.16 23.86 10.65
N VAL A 255 31.36 25.06 11.20
CA VAL A 255 31.57 25.27 12.64
C VAL A 255 30.24 25.31 13.41
N LEU A 256 29.24 26.04 12.91
CA LEU A 256 27.99 26.35 13.61
C LEU A 256 26.74 25.68 13.01
N GLY A 257 26.89 25.03 11.85
CA GLY A 257 25.76 24.49 11.09
C GLY A 257 25.16 23.23 11.72
N SER A 258 23.84 23.12 11.64
CA SER A 258 23.05 21.95 12.04
C SER A 258 22.34 21.32 10.85
N GLY A 259 22.10 20.01 10.92
CA GLY A 259 21.35 19.28 9.90
C GLY A 259 19.84 19.21 10.12
N PRO A 260 19.05 18.95 9.06
CA PRO A 260 17.66 18.53 9.19
C PRO A 260 17.56 17.25 10.03
N THR A 261 16.44 17.05 10.71
CA THR A 261 16.20 15.87 11.57
C THR A 261 16.51 14.56 10.83
N GLY A 262 17.50 13.81 11.31
CA GLY A 262 17.93 12.54 10.71
C GLY A 262 18.98 12.65 9.58
N SER A 263 19.53 13.83 9.30
CA SER A 263 20.60 14.04 8.32
C SER A 263 21.87 14.59 8.98
N ASP A 264 23.02 14.05 8.56
CA ASP A 264 24.35 14.51 8.97
C ASP A 264 24.81 15.78 8.23
N ALA A 265 24.05 16.28 7.25
CA ALA A 265 24.46 17.41 6.42
C ALA A 265 24.31 18.74 7.18
N LYS A 266 25.38 19.56 7.22
CA LYS A 266 25.39 20.84 7.96
C LYS A 266 24.95 22.02 7.10
N VAL A 267 23.65 22.15 6.88
CA VAL A 267 23.10 23.11 5.90
C VAL A 267 22.33 24.30 6.50
N ASN A 268 21.96 24.24 7.79
CA ASN A 268 21.15 25.28 8.44
C ASN A 268 21.98 26.08 9.47
N LEU A 269 21.79 27.41 9.50
CA LEU A 269 22.19 28.30 10.60
C LEU A 269 20.93 28.88 11.23
N GLY A 270 20.45 28.25 12.31
CA GLY A 270 19.14 28.58 12.89
C GLY A 270 18.01 28.36 11.87
N PRO A 271 17.12 29.34 11.62
CA PRO A 271 16.02 29.20 10.67
C PRO A 271 16.42 29.45 9.20
N PHE A 272 17.68 29.81 8.92
CA PHE A 272 18.13 30.20 7.59
C PHE A 272 19.04 29.11 6.96
N GLN A 273 18.98 29.00 5.62
CA GLN A 273 19.89 28.17 4.81
C GLN A 273 20.88 29.06 4.03
N PRO A 274 22.09 29.32 4.57
CA PRO A 274 23.10 30.14 3.90
C PRO A 274 23.57 29.58 2.56
N VAL A 275 23.39 28.27 2.32
CA VAL A 275 23.73 27.58 1.07
C VAL A 275 23.11 28.27 -0.15
N GLU A 276 21.89 28.77 -0.02
CA GLU A 276 21.20 29.51 -1.08
C GLU A 276 21.91 30.83 -1.43
N ALA A 277 22.35 31.57 -0.40
CA ALA A 277 23.12 32.80 -0.59
C ALA A 277 24.53 32.53 -1.16
N ILE A 278 25.19 31.45 -0.72
CA ILE A 278 26.49 31.02 -1.22
C ILE A 278 26.44 30.79 -2.73
N LYS A 279 25.42 30.10 -3.25
CA LYS A 279 25.26 29.86 -4.69
C LYS A 279 25.19 31.17 -5.48
N ILE A 280 24.38 32.12 -5.02
CA ILE A 280 24.25 33.44 -5.65
C ILE A 280 25.60 34.16 -5.61
N LEU A 281 26.29 34.23 -4.46
CA LEU A 281 27.58 34.90 -4.33
C LEU A 281 28.65 34.31 -5.26
N LEU A 282 28.66 32.99 -5.46
CA LEU A 282 29.55 32.32 -6.41
C LEU A 282 29.24 32.72 -7.86
N VAL A 283 27.95 32.88 -8.23
CA VAL A 283 27.57 33.43 -9.55
C VAL A 283 28.12 34.85 -9.72
N PHE A 284 28.00 35.71 -8.70
CA PHE A 284 28.51 37.08 -8.75
C PHE A 284 30.04 37.11 -8.98
N PHE A 285 30.78 36.25 -8.26
CA PHE A 285 32.23 36.10 -8.45
C PHE A 285 32.55 35.60 -9.87
N MET A 286 31.91 34.53 -10.32
CA MET A 286 32.18 33.93 -11.63
C MET A 286 31.86 34.89 -12.76
N ALA A 287 30.75 35.63 -12.66
CA ALA A 287 30.38 36.66 -13.63
C ALA A 287 31.44 37.77 -13.71
N GLY A 288 31.93 38.24 -12.56
CA GLY A 288 33.00 39.25 -12.48
C GLY A 288 34.31 38.75 -13.07
N TYR A 289 34.68 37.52 -12.73
CA TYR A 289 35.93 36.92 -13.21
C TYR A 289 35.91 36.66 -14.72
N PHE A 290 34.83 36.10 -15.26
CA PHE A 290 34.69 35.86 -16.69
C PHE A 290 34.61 37.18 -17.46
N ALA A 291 33.84 38.18 -16.99
CA ALA A 291 33.82 39.50 -17.61
C ALA A 291 35.23 40.13 -17.69
N ALA A 292 36.04 40.03 -16.64
CA ALA A 292 37.39 40.59 -16.64
C ALA A 292 38.43 39.80 -17.46
N ASN A 293 38.18 38.53 -17.79
CA ASN A 293 39.20 37.63 -18.37
C ASN A 293 38.78 36.87 -19.64
N TRP A 294 37.57 37.05 -20.16
CA TRP A 294 37.05 36.23 -21.27
C TRP A 294 37.92 36.29 -22.53
N GLU A 295 38.45 37.45 -22.92
CA GLU A 295 39.32 37.61 -24.09
C GLU A 295 40.59 36.76 -23.95
N ARG A 296 41.22 36.84 -22.78
CA ARG A 296 42.43 36.06 -22.44
C ARG A 296 42.13 34.58 -22.44
N LEU A 297 40.97 34.18 -21.92
CA LEU A 297 40.55 32.79 -21.89
C LEU A 297 40.35 32.26 -23.31
N ARG A 298 39.68 33.03 -24.18
CA ARG A 298 39.33 32.63 -25.55
C ARG A 298 40.54 32.56 -26.47
N ASP A 299 41.38 33.59 -26.46
CA ASP A 299 42.41 33.81 -27.50
C ASP A 299 43.80 33.28 -27.10
N LEU A 300 44.12 33.24 -25.80
CA LEU A 300 45.44 32.81 -25.34
C LEU A 300 45.50 31.31 -25.06
N ASN A 301 46.11 30.56 -25.99
CA ASN A 301 46.35 29.13 -25.84
C ASN A 301 47.71 28.82 -25.20
N GLN A 302 47.76 27.80 -24.35
CA GLN A 302 48.97 27.28 -23.72
C GLN A 302 49.79 26.51 -24.76
N LYS A 303 50.97 27.02 -25.09
CA LYS A 303 51.90 26.37 -26.03
C LYS A 303 53.05 25.62 -25.33
N ARG A 304 53.32 25.97 -24.06
CA ARG A 304 54.41 25.42 -23.23
C ARG A 304 53.90 24.21 -22.43
N PHE A 305 54.65 23.10 -22.45
CA PHE A 305 54.34 21.83 -21.75
C PHE A 305 53.11 21.03 -22.24
N VAL A 306 52.62 21.27 -23.47
CA VAL A 306 51.52 20.48 -24.08
C VAL A 306 52.08 19.53 -25.15
N PRO A 307 51.89 18.19 -25.02
CA PRO A 307 52.29 17.21 -26.03
C PRO A 307 51.73 17.55 -27.41
N ARG A 308 52.49 17.31 -28.49
CA ARG A 308 52.04 17.64 -29.87
C ARG A 308 50.68 17.01 -30.21
N ALA A 309 50.44 15.79 -29.73
CA ALA A 309 49.18 15.06 -29.90
C ALA A 309 47.95 15.76 -29.28
N LEU A 310 48.11 16.60 -28.24
CA LEU A 310 46.99 17.27 -27.54
C LEU A 310 46.81 18.74 -27.95
N ARG A 311 47.61 19.24 -28.90
CA ARG A 311 47.53 20.64 -29.35
C ARG A 311 46.22 20.98 -30.07
N PHE A 312 45.52 19.98 -30.61
CA PHE A 312 44.20 20.18 -31.23
C PHE A 312 43.14 20.67 -30.23
N LEU A 313 43.29 20.33 -28.92
CA LEU A 313 42.37 20.74 -27.85
C LEU A 313 42.47 22.24 -27.50
N ARG A 314 43.50 22.96 -27.98
CA ARG A 314 43.71 24.41 -27.77
C ARG A 314 43.46 24.83 -26.31
N LEU A 315 44.22 24.22 -25.40
CA LEU A 315 44.14 24.46 -23.96
C LEU A 315 44.37 25.95 -23.62
N PRO A 316 43.60 26.54 -22.67
CA PRO A 316 43.84 27.90 -22.18
C PRO A 316 45.20 28.02 -21.50
N ARG A 317 45.74 29.23 -21.44
CA ARG A 317 46.84 29.53 -20.50
C ARG A 317 46.41 29.27 -19.06
N VAL A 318 47.18 28.41 -18.38
CA VAL A 318 46.90 27.98 -17.00
C VAL A 318 46.76 29.17 -16.05
N ALA A 319 47.60 30.20 -16.19
CA ALA A 319 47.56 31.39 -15.33
C ALA A 319 46.20 32.12 -15.26
N HIS A 320 45.38 32.03 -16.31
CA HIS A 320 44.07 32.72 -16.35
C HIS A 320 42.89 31.81 -16.02
N VAL A 321 43.07 30.49 -16.07
CA VAL A 321 42.03 29.52 -15.71
C VAL A 321 42.19 29.04 -14.27
N LEU A 322 43.43 28.99 -13.77
CA LEU A 322 43.76 28.48 -12.45
C LEU A 322 43.00 29.19 -11.33
N PRO A 323 42.87 30.54 -11.28
CA PRO A 323 42.16 31.19 -10.17
C PRO A 323 40.68 30.81 -10.07
N VAL A 324 39.95 30.78 -11.21
CA VAL A 324 38.54 30.39 -11.21
C VAL A 324 38.37 28.88 -10.98
N MET A 325 39.28 28.05 -11.51
CA MET A 325 39.28 26.61 -11.22
C MET A 325 39.53 26.35 -9.73
N CYS A 326 40.52 26.99 -9.11
CA CYS A 326 40.80 26.86 -7.68
C CYS A 326 39.60 27.30 -6.84
N ALA A 327 38.97 28.42 -7.17
CA ALA A 327 37.77 28.89 -6.47
C ALA A 327 36.61 27.90 -6.55
N VAL A 328 36.32 27.37 -7.75
CA VAL A 328 35.25 26.38 -7.95
C VAL A 328 35.59 25.04 -7.29
N SER A 329 36.81 24.53 -7.46
CA SER A 329 37.26 23.30 -6.80
C SER A 329 37.22 23.42 -5.28
N CYS A 330 37.57 24.59 -4.73
CA CYS A 330 37.45 24.87 -3.30
C CYS A 330 35.98 24.87 -2.85
N ALA A 331 35.08 25.54 -3.60
CA ALA A 331 33.65 25.51 -3.31
C ALA A 331 33.07 24.08 -3.38
N LEU A 332 33.46 23.28 -4.38
CA LEU A 332 33.04 21.88 -4.50
C LEU A 332 33.55 21.04 -3.32
N ALA A 333 34.80 21.25 -2.88
CA ALA A 333 35.35 20.60 -1.71
C ALA A 333 34.59 20.99 -0.42
N PHE A 334 34.22 22.27 -0.27
CA PHE A 334 33.39 22.72 0.85
C PHE A 334 32.01 22.08 0.84
N PHE A 335 31.32 22.01 -0.30
CA PHE A 335 30.05 21.29 -0.39
C PHE A 335 30.19 19.80 -0.07
N PHE A 336 31.31 19.20 -0.48
CA PHE A 336 31.65 17.83 -0.09
C PHE A 336 31.80 17.66 1.43
N LEU A 337 32.51 18.58 2.09
CA LEU A 337 32.65 18.59 3.55
C LEU A 337 31.31 18.80 4.27
N LEU A 338 30.40 19.59 3.68
CA LEU A 338 29.03 19.78 4.20
C LEU A 338 28.11 18.57 3.98
N LYS A 339 28.56 17.55 3.23
CA LYS A 339 27.78 16.41 2.77
C LYS A 339 26.56 16.81 1.90
N ASP A 340 26.68 17.93 1.16
CA ASP A 340 25.60 18.48 0.34
C ASP A 340 25.95 18.46 -1.16
N MET A 341 25.60 17.35 -1.82
CA MET A 341 26.00 17.07 -3.21
C MET A 341 25.16 17.79 -4.27
N GLY A 342 23.93 18.17 -3.94
CA GLY A 342 23.03 18.84 -4.90
C GLY A 342 23.59 20.19 -5.37
N PRO A 343 23.84 21.14 -4.46
CA PRO A 343 24.47 22.43 -4.77
C PRO A 343 25.85 22.30 -5.40
N ALA A 344 26.66 21.29 -5.00
CA ALA A 344 27.95 21.03 -5.63
C ALA A 344 27.80 20.77 -7.14
N LEU A 345 26.87 19.90 -7.52
CA LEU A 345 26.61 19.57 -8.92
C LEU A 345 26.06 20.78 -9.69
N VAL A 346 25.17 21.56 -9.07
CA VAL A 346 24.64 22.81 -9.66
C VAL A 346 25.79 23.80 -9.97
N ILE A 347 26.66 24.07 -9.01
CA ILE A 347 27.77 25.01 -9.17
C ILE A 347 28.81 24.50 -10.18
N GLY A 348 29.11 23.20 -10.18
CA GLY A 348 29.98 22.58 -11.16
C GLY A 348 29.45 22.76 -12.59
N MET A 349 28.17 22.44 -12.82
CA MET A 349 27.53 22.57 -14.13
C MET A 349 27.37 24.03 -14.58
N LEU A 350 27.05 24.92 -13.64
CA LEU A 350 27.06 26.37 -13.85
C LEU A 350 28.43 26.86 -14.34
N PHE A 351 29.52 26.47 -13.66
CA PHE A 351 30.87 26.84 -14.06
C PHE A 351 31.22 26.34 -15.44
N LEU A 352 30.97 25.07 -15.73
CA LEU A 352 31.27 24.48 -17.03
C LEU A 352 30.49 25.17 -18.17
N THR A 353 29.24 25.56 -17.91
CA THR A 353 28.40 26.28 -18.87
C THR A 353 28.92 27.70 -19.13
N LEU A 354 29.19 28.48 -18.08
CA LEU A 354 29.74 29.83 -18.23
C LEU A 354 31.14 29.82 -18.84
N TYR A 355 31.96 28.82 -18.48
CA TYR A 355 33.27 28.61 -19.08
C TYR A 355 33.18 28.29 -20.58
N ALA A 356 32.24 27.42 -20.98
CA ALA A 356 31.99 27.11 -22.40
C ALA A 356 31.54 28.36 -23.18
N ILE A 357 30.69 29.19 -22.57
CA ILE A 357 30.23 30.46 -23.16
C ILE A 357 31.41 31.44 -23.30
N ALA A 358 32.21 31.64 -22.26
CA ALA A 358 33.38 32.52 -22.30
C ALA A 358 34.41 32.09 -23.35
N ARG A 359 34.63 30.78 -23.51
CA ARG A 359 35.58 30.20 -24.48
C ARG A 359 35.06 30.10 -25.90
N ASN A 360 33.74 30.18 -26.10
CA ASN A 360 33.05 29.84 -27.34
C ASN A 360 33.37 28.39 -27.82
N ARG A 361 33.58 27.46 -26.88
CA ARG A 361 33.96 26.05 -27.15
C ARG A 361 33.53 25.12 -26.03
N ALA A 362 32.83 24.06 -26.40
CA ALA A 362 32.29 23.10 -25.43
C ALA A 362 33.27 21.97 -25.03
N GLY A 363 34.31 21.67 -25.81
CA GLY A 363 35.13 20.45 -25.62
C GLY A 363 35.70 20.25 -24.21
N LEU A 364 36.27 21.31 -23.60
CA LEU A 364 36.79 21.24 -22.23
C LEU A 364 35.68 21.21 -21.17
N ALA A 365 34.54 21.84 -21.45
CA ALA A 365 33.38 21.77 -20.56
C ALA A 365 32.80 20.34 -20.55
N LEU A 366 32.72 19.68 -21.71
CA LEU A 366 32.30 18.28 -21.84
C LEU A 366 33.27 17.34 -21.11
N LEU A 367 34.58 17.58 -21.20
CA LEU A 367 35.57 16.84 -20.39
C LEU A 367 35.32 17.07 -18.88
N GLY A 368 35.01 18.30 -18.46
CA GLY A 368 34.64 18.58 -17.08
C GLY A 368 33.37 17.86 -16.62
N VAL A 369 32.34 17.79 -17.47
CA VAL A 369 31.13 16.99 -17.20
C VAL A 369 31.49 15.52 -17.05
N PHE A 370 32.32 14.98 -17.95
CA PHE A 370 32.81 13.60 -17.88
C PHE A 370 33.58 13.34 -16.58
N LEU A 371 34.43 14.27 -16.13
CA LEU A 371 35.14 14.16 -14.86
C LEU A 371 34.21 14.23 -13.64
N LEU A 372 33.19 15.09 -13.66
CA LEU A 372 32.19 15.15 -12.58
C LEU A 372 31.39 13.84 -12.49
N VAL A 373 30.93 13.31 -13.62
CA VAL A 373 30.24 12.02 -13.70
C VAL A 373 31.18 10.88 -13.27
N GLY A 374 32.41 10.88 -13.75
CA GLY A 374 33.45 9.93 -13.34
C GLY A 374 33.74 9.97 -11.84
N GLY A 375 33.71 11.15 -11.22
CA GLY A 375 33.83 11.32 -9.78
C GLY A 375 32.69 10.69 -8.99
N VAL A 376 31.44 10.83 -9.46
CA VAL A 376 30.27 10.17 -8.86
C VAL A 376 30.36 8.65 -8.99
N ILE A 377 30.74 8.16 -10.18
CA ILE A 377 30.94 6.72 -10.44
C ILE A 377 32.03 6.15 -9.55
N ALA A 378 33.17 6.84 -9.44
CA ALA A 378 34.28 6.46 -8.57
C ALA A 378 33.84 6.45 -7.10
N GLY A 379 33.14 7.47 -6.62
CA GLY A 379 32.62 7.53 -5.24
C GLY A 379 31.68 6.37 -4.92
N ASN A 380 30.80 6.00 -5.85
CA ASN A 380 29.95 4.82 -5.73
C ASN A 380 30.76 3.51 -5.69
N HIS A 381 31.80 3.39 -6.54
CA HIS A 381 32.64 2.20 -6.60
C HIS A 381 33.53 2.02 -5.35
N PHE A 382 34.05 3.12 -4.80
CA PHE A 382 34.89 3.10 -3.59
C PHE A 382 34.08 3.15 -2.27
N GLY A 383 32.74 3.19 -2.35
CA GLY A 383 31.86 3.18 -1.18
C GLY A 383 31.87 4.46 -0.33
N HIS A 384 32.52 5.53 -0.80
CA HIS A 384 32.70 6.78 -0.04
C HIS A 384 32.42 8.01 -0.92
N PRO A 385 31.61 8.98 -0.45
CA PRO A 385 30.87 8.99 0.82
C PRO A 385 29.59 8.15 0.75
N HIS A 386 29.18 7.56 1.88
CA HIS A 386 27.96 6.73 1.98
C HIS A 386 26.71 7.41 1.40
N THR A 387 26.57 8.73 1.56
CA THR A 387 25.44 9.49 1.00
C THR A 387 25.32 9.38 -0.52
N VAL A 388 26.43 9.28 -1.27
CA VAL A 388 26.40 9.09 -2.73
C VAL A 388 26.00 7.65 -3.06
N VAL A 389 26.56 6.68 -2.35
CA VAL A 389 26.26 5.26 -2.52
C VAL A 389 24.77 4.99 -2.27
N ASP A 390 24.23 5.51 -1.18
CA ASP A 390 22.82 5.35 -0.82
C ASP A 390 21.90 5.99 -1.88
N ARG A 391 22.24 7.19 -2.37
CA ARG A 391 21.44 7.86 -3.41
C ARG A 391 21.50 7.15 -4.76
N VAL A 392 22.65 6.56 -5.10
CA VAL A 392 22.80 5.76 -6.31
C VAL A 392 22.09 4.41 -6.17
N SER A 393 22.14 3.75 -5.01
CA SER A 393 21.43 2.49 -4.78
C SER A 393 19.90 2.68 -4.81
N MET A 394 19.39 3.74 -4.16
CA MET A 394 17.98 4.13 -4.23
C MET A 394 17.53 4.42 -5.66
N TRP A 395 18.40 5.01 -6.50
CA TRP A 395 18.10 5.31 -7.90
C TRP A 395 18.10 4.07 -8.80
N LEU A 396 19.10 3.19 -8.67
CA LEU A 396 19.21 1.98 -9.48
C LEU A 396 18.19 0.92 -9.08
N SER A 397 17.79 0.87 -7.81
CA SER A 397 16.84 -0.10 -7.27
C SER A 397 15.77 0.57 -6.40
N PRO A 398 14.89 1.40 -6.99
CA PRO A 398 13.89 2.16 -6.23
C PRO A 398 12.89 1.27 -5.49
N TRP A 399 12.65 0.07 -6.01
CA TRP A 399 11.68 -0.89 -5.48
C TRP A 399 12.29 -1.88 -4.49
N ASN A 400 13.60 -2.07 -4.48
CA ASN A 400 14.26 -3.09 -3.65
C ASN A 400 15.72 -2.73 -3.39
N ASN A 401 15.93 -1.67 -2.62
CA ASN A 401 17.26 -1.28 -2.13
C ASN A 401 17.41 -1.61 -0.64
N ASP A 402 18.63 -1.60 -0.15
CA ASP A 402 18.94 -1.92 1.25
C ASP A 402 19.13 -0.66 2.13
N VAL A 403 18.68 0.50 1.65
CA VAL A 403 18.76 1.78 2.38
C VAL A 403 17.51 1.93 3.25
N HIS A 404 17.71 2.17 4.55
CA HIS A 404 16.60 2.41 5.47
C HIS A 404 15.92 3.75 5.14
N GLY A 405 14.62 3.73 4.87
CA GLY A 405 13.88 4.91 4.37
C GLY A 405 14.25 5.31 2.94
N GLY A 406 14.80 4.37 2.16
CA GLY A 406 15.24 4.57 0.77
C GLY A 406 14.13 4.44 -0.27
N ASP A 407 12.87 4.61 0.13
CA ASP A 407 11.65 4.43 -0.66
C ASP A 407 11.11 5.76 -1.23
N GLN A 408 11.80 6.88 -0.99
CA GLN A 408 11.40 8.22 -1.46
C GLN A 408 11.15 8.27 -2.97
N LEU A 409 12.00 7.60 -3.77
CA LEU A 409 11.82 7.54 -5.22
C LEU A 409 10.63 6.65 -5.61
N ALA A 410 10.36 5.55 -4.90
CA ALA A 410 9.16 4.75 -5.11
C ALA A 410 7.89 5.56 -4.82
N HIS A 411 7.87 6.32 -3.73
CA HIS A 411 6.78 7.26 -3.40
C HIS A 411 6.56 8.33 -4.48
N SER A 412 7.65 8.85 -5.06
CA SER A 412 7.60 9.79 -6.17
C SER A 412 6.96 9.17 -7.41
N LEU A 413 7.44 7.99 -7.83
CA LEU A 413 6.92 7.28 -9.00
C LEU A 413 5.46 6.84 -8.81
N TRP A 414 5.08 6.38 -7.62
CA TRP A 414 3.70 6.09 -7.27
C TRP A 414 2.81 7.34 -7.38
N ALA A 415 3.26 8.51 -6.93
CA ALA A 415 2.49 9.75 -7.03
C ALA A 415 2.19 10.12 -8.50
N PHE A 416 3.22 10.10 -9.35
CA PHE A 416 3.07 10.31 -10.79
C PHE A 416 2.08 9.31 -11.40
N ALA A 417 2.25 8.02 -11.09
CA ALA A 417 1.39 6.94 -11.59
C ALA A 417 -0.06 7.06 -11.12
N THR A 418 -0.28 7.47 -9.86
CA THR A 418 -1.62 7.68 -9.30
C THR A 418 -2.38 8.78 -10.04
N GLY A 419 -1.74 9.91 -10.32
CA GLY A 419 -2.37 11.00 -11.07
C GLY A 419 -2.72 10.62 -12.52
N GLY A 420 -1.94 9.73 -13.15
CA GLY A 420 -2.12 9.41 -14.56
C GLY A 420 -2.05 10.67 -15.45
N PRO A 421 -2.62 10.63 -16.67
CA PRO A 421 -2.50 11.76 -17.60
C PRO A 421 -3.18 13.05 -17.13
N TRP A 422 -4.27 12.94 -16.38
CA TRP A 422 -5.16 14.07 -16.06
C TRP A 422 -5.11 14.53 -14.61
N GLY A 423 -4.48 13.76 -13.72
CA GLY A 423 -4.47 14.01 -12.30
C GLY A 423 -5.74 13.54 -11.59
N SER A 424 -5.67 13.46 -10.27
CA SER A 424 -6.82 13.16 -9.40
C SER A 424 -7.77 14.35 -9.20
N GLY A 425 -7.38 15.54 -9.65
CA GLY A 425 -8.06 16.81 -9.40
C GLY A 425 -7.37 17.62 -8.29
N PRO A 426 -7.25 18.97 -8.42
CA PRO A 426 -6.67 19.82 -7.38
C PRO A 426 -7.40 19.66 -6.05
N GLY A 427 -6.69 19.37 -4.97
CA GLY A 427 -7.29 19.19 -3.63
C GLY A 427 -7.72 17.76 -3.29
N TRP A 428 -7.83 16.88 -4.30
CA TRP A 428 -8.40 15.54 -4.18
C TRP A 428 -7.38 14.39 -4.12
N GLY A 429 -6.11 14.67 -4.44
CA GLY A 429 -5.01 13.72 -4.27
C GLY A 429 -4.61 13.56 -2.80
N ASP A 430 -3.63 12.67 -2.56
CA ASP A 430 -3.08 12.40 -1.23
C ASP A 430 -1.58 12.79 -1.14
N PRO A 431 -1.17 14.01 -1.53
CA PRO A 431 0.23 14.42 -1.58
C PRO A 431 0.92 14.43 -0.20
N GLY A 432 0.15 14.41 0.89
CA GLY A 432 0.67 14.27 2.25
C GLY A 432 1.35 12.92 2.53
N LEU A 433 1.15 11.90 1.67
CA LEU A 433 1.81 10.60 1.73
C LEU A 433 3.18 10.60 1.02
N ILE A 434 3.58 11.70 0.37
CA ILE A 434 4.90 11.84 -0.26
C ILE A 434 5.89 12.29 0.83
N PRO A 435 6.96 11.52 1.11
CA PRO A 435 8.04 11.97 1.98
C PRO A 435 8.56 13.30 1.47
N ALA A 436 8.64 14.31 2.33
CA ALA A 436 9.16 15.63 1.94
C ALA A 436 8.43 16.28 0.73
N GLY A 437 7.13 15.97 0.53
CA GLY A 437 6.29 16.53 -0.56
C GLY A 437 6.04 18.05 -0.49
N HIS A 438 6.50 18.72 0.56
CA HIS A 438 6.47 20.18 0.74
C HIS A 438 7.80 20.86 0.37
N THR A 439 8.87 20.07 0.14
CA THR A 439 10.23 20.51 -0.16
C THR A 439 10.69 20.12 -1.57
N ASP A 440 11.31 18.95 -1.69
CA ASP A 440 12.06 18.42 -2.83
C ASP A 440 11.21 17.52 -3.73
N LEU A 441 10.15 16.90 -3.20
CA LEU A 441 9.20 16.08 -3.96
C LEU A 441 7.86 16.79 -4.21
N VAL A 442 7.92 18.08 -4.54
CA VAL A 442 6.75 18.91 -4.91
C VAL A 442 6.23 18.57 -6.32
N LEU A 443 7.11 18.31 -7.30
CA LEU A 443 6.69 17.99 -8.66
C LEU A 443 5.82 16.70 -8.75
N PRO A 444 6.17 15.58 -8.07
CA PRO A 444 5.31 14.39 -7.99
C PRO A 444 3.94 14.68 -7.38
N ALA A 445 3.87 15.55 -6.37
CA ALA A 445 2.63 15.95 -5.72
C ALA A 445 1.71 16.71 -6.69
N ILE A 446 2.29 17.60 -7.51
CA ILE A 446 1.57 18.30 -8.57
C ILE A 446 1.13 17.32 -9.66
N ALA A 447 1.98 16.38 -10.03
CA ALA A 447 1.65 15.38 -11.03
C ALA A 447 0.54 14.43 -10.58
N GLU A 448 0.44 14.14 -9.29
CA GLU A 448 -0.65 13.37 -8.70
C GLU A 448 -1.99 14.11 -8.86
N GLU A 449 -2.05 15.39 -8.52
CA GLU A 449 -3.30 16.16 -8.54
C GLU A 449 -3.69 16.72 -9.90
N TRP A 450 -2.71 17.23 -10.67
CA TRP A 450 -2.93 17.96 -11.92
C TRP A 450 -2.50 17.16 -13.16
N GLY A 451 -1.90 15.99 -12.98
CA GLY A 451 -1.45 15.13 -14.08
C GLY A 451 -0.36 15.75 -14.93
N LEU A 452 -0.30 15.31 -16.20
CA LEU A 452 0.61 15.84 -17.21
C LEU A 452 0.41 17.34 -17.48
N PRO A 453 -0.83 17.88 -17.55
CA PRO A 453 -1.03 19.32 -17.72
C PRO A 453 -0.30 20.17 -16.66
N GLY A 454 -0.29 19.73 -15.40
CA GLY A 454 0.45 20.40 -14.32
C GLY A 454 1.96 20.39 -14.57
N VAL A 455 2.53 19.23 -14.86
CA VAL A 455 3.98 19.06 -15.12
C VAL A 455 4.41 19.88 -16.34
N ILE A 456 3.64 19.84 -17.43
CA ILE A 456 3.91 20.60 -18.66
C ILE A 456 3.83 22.11 -18.40
N SER A 457 2.83 22.57 -17.64
CA SER A 457 2.66 23.99 -17.31
C SER A 457 3.88 24.54 -16.56
N ILE A 458 4.39 23.78 -15.58
CA ILE A 458 5.61 24.14 -14.84
C ILE A 458 6.82 24.18 -15.78
N ALA A 459 7.00 23.15 -16.61
CA ALA A 459 8.10 23.10 -17.55
C ALA A 459 8.10 24.30 -18.51
N LEU A 460 6.92 24.66 -19.05
CA LEU A 460 6.76 25.81 -19.93
C LEU A 460 7.06 27.15 -19.22
N LEU A 461 6.65 27.31 -17.97
CA LEU A 461 6.94 28.51 -17.18
C LEU A 461 8.44 28.66 -16.89
N PHE A 462 9.14 27.56 -16.58
CA PHE A 462 10.59 27.59 -16.41
C PHE A 462 11.33 27.85 -17.73
N ILE A 463 10.92 27.20 -18.83
CA ILE A 463 11.47 27.48 -20.17
C ILE A 463 11.30 28.96 -20.52
N LEU A 464 10.13 29.54 -20.20
CA LEU A 464 9.86 30.97 -20.39
C LEU A 464 10.81 31.83 -19.54
N LEU A 465 10.93 31.59 -18.23
CA LEU A 465 11.79 32.39 -17.34
C LEU A 465 13.27 32.29 -17.70
N ILE A 466 13.77 31.09 -17.97
CA ILE A 466 15.16 30.85 -18.38
C ILE A 466 15.41 31.53 -19.74
N GLY A 467 14.49 31.37 -20.70
CA GLY A 467 14.56 32.05 -22.00
C GLY A 467 14.57 33.57 -21.87
N ARG A 468 13.84 34.13 -20.89
CA ARG A 468 13.88 35.57 -20.56
C ARG A 468 15.19 35.99 -19.93
N ALA A 469 15.77 35.20 -19.03
CA ALA A 469 17.09 35.47 -18.45
C ALA A 469 18.19 35.51 -19.54
N PHE A 470 18.19 34.55 -20.47
CA PHE A 470 19.11 34.56 -21.61
C PHE A 470 18.86 35.74 -22.56
N ARG A 471 17.59 36.14 -22.76
CA ARG A 471 17.27 37.35 -23.55
C ARG A 471 17.80 38.62 -22.88
N ILE A 472 17.72 38.72 -21.56
CA ILE A 472 18.31 39.85 -20.80
C ILE A 472 19.83 39.82 -20.95
N ALA A 473 20.47 38.65 -20.83
CA ALA A 473 21.91 38.49 -21.04
C ALA A 473 22.33 38.99 -22.42
N LEU A 474 21.66 38.54 -23.48
CA LEU A 474 21.96 38.92 -24.87
C LEU A 474 21.69 40.40 -25.20
N ARG A 475 20.99 41.13 -24.32
CA ARG A 475 20.76 42.58 -24.43
C ARG A 475 21.50 43.36 -23.35
N ALA A 476 22.41 42.72 -22.61
CA ALA A 476 23.13 43.36 -21.53
C ALA A 476 23.99 44.53 -22.06
N PRO A 477 24.09 45.63 -21.31
CA PRO A 477 24.86 46.81 -21.72
C PRO A 477 26.37 46.64 -21.53
N ASP A 478 26.79 45.66 -20.71
CA ASP A 478 28.18 45.36 -20.41
C ASP A 478 28.40 43.86 -20.17
N GLU A 479 29.66 43.45 -20.18
CA GLU A 479 30.12 42.06 -20.10
C GLU A 479 29.76 41.40 -18.77
N TYR A 480 29.84 42.17 -17.67
CA TYR A 480 29.47 41.69 -16.35
C TYR A 480 27.98 41.40 -16.27
N ALA A 481 27.14 42.31 -16.77
CA ALA A 481 25.70 42.11 -16.87
C ALA A 481 25.33 40.90 -17.76
N PHE A 482 26.09 40.63 -18.84
CA PHE A 482 25.91 39.45 -19.68
C PHE A 482 26.15 38.16 -18.89
N PHE A 483 27.35 38.00 -18.29
CA PHE A 483 27.69 36.78 -17.57
C PHE A 483 26.86 36.58 -16.30
N LEU A 484 26.49 37.67 -15.60
CA LEU A 484 25.63 37.60 -14.42
C LEU A 484 24.23 37.14 -14.81
N SER A 485 23.62 37.71 -15.86
CA SER A 485 22.28 37.29 -16.30
C SER A 485 22.24 35.86 -16.82
N ALA A 486 23.24 35.48 -17.63
CA ALA A 486 23.38 34.11 -18.11
C ALA A 486 23.62 33.13 -16.94
N GLY A 487 24.49 33.47 -16.00
CA GLY A 487 24.81 32.65 -14.83
C GLY A 487 23.60 32.43 -13.92
N LEU A 488 22.84 33.47 -13.64
CA LEU A 488 21.61 33.38 -12.86
C LEU A 488 20.52 32.55 -13.56
N GLY A 489 20.38 32.70 -14.89
CA GLY A 489 19.46 31.86 -15.67
C GLY A 489 19.87 30.37 -15.70
N VAL A 490 21.17 30.10 -15.82
CA VAL A 490 21.73 28.74 -15.78
C VAL A 490 21.60 28.11 -14.38
N LEU A 491 21.79 28.91 -13.32
CA LEU A 491 21.59 28.47 -11.93
C LEU A 491 20.17 27.94 -11.73
N LEU A 492 19.15 28.74 -12.06
CA LEU A 492 17.74 28.33 -11.98
C LEU A 492 17.43 27.10 -12.85
N ALA A 493 18.04 27.01 -14.03
CA ALA A 493 17.84 25.89 -14.93
C ALA A 493 18.35 24.57 -14.33
N PHE A 494 19.59 24.54 -13.81
CA PHE A 494 20.15 23.31 -13.25
C PHE A 494 19.47 22.89 -11.95
N GLU A 495 19.05 23.83 -11.10
CA GLU A 495 18.25 23.51 -9.92
C GLU A 495 16.96 22.77 -10.31
N MET A 496 16.22 23.32 -11.28
CA MET A 496 14.97 22.72 -11.73
C MET A 496 15.18 21.39 -12.48
N LEU A 497 16.23 21.27 -13.30
CA LEU A 497 16.56 20.03 -14.01
C LEU A 497 16.97 18.91 -13.04
N LEU A 498 17.80 19.22 -12.03
CA LEU A 498 18.27 18.21 -11.09
C LEU A 498 17.16 17.71 -10.17
N ILE A 499 16.30 18.60 -9.69
CA ILE A 499 15.20 18.19 -8.82
C ILE A 499 14.14 17.39 -9.57
N SER A 500 13.77 17.84 -10.78
CA SER A 500 12.81 17.13 -11.64
C SER A 500 13.37 15.79 -12.12
N GLY A 501 14.66 15.75 -12.47
CA GLY A 501 15.34 14.51 -12.87
C GLY A 501 15.39 13.48 -11.73
N GLY A 502 15.65 13.91 -10.50
CA GLY A 502 15.58 13.06 -9.32
C GLY A 502 14.17 12.52 -9.07
N ALA A 503 13.17 13.40 -9.08
CA ALA A 503 11.76 13.03 -8.87
C ALA A 503 11.24 12.02 -9.92
N LEU A 504 11.65 12.17 -11.19
CA LEU A 504 11.26 11.27 -12.29
C LEU A 504 12.11 9.99 -12.38
N GLY A 505 13.10 9.83 -11.50
CA GLY A 505 14.04 8.69 -11.51
C GLY A 505 15.00 8.68 -12.71
N ALA A 506 15.21 9.83 -13.37
CA ALA A 506 16.16 9.95 -14.48
C ALA A 506 17.62 10.05 -13.98
N ILE A 507 17.82 10.61 -12.78
CA ILE A 507 19.09 10.73 -12.08
C ILE A 507 18.86 10.50 -10.57
N PRO A 508 19.92 10.34 -9.75
CA PRO A 508 19.78 10.23 -8.30
C PRO A 508 19.12 11.47 -7.65
N LEU A 509 18.40 11.25 -6.53
CA LEU A 509 17.78 12.34 -5.76
C LEU A 509 18.84 13.31 -5.24
N SER A 510 18.70 14.59 -5.56
CA SER A 510 19.67 15.64 -5.24
C SER A 510 19.38 16.35 -3.91
N GLY A 511 18.14 16.33 -3.43
CA GLY A 511 17.71 17.03 -2.21
C GLY A 511 17.71 18.57 -2.35
N VAL A 512 17.76 19.09 -3.57
CA VAL A 512 17.70 20.54 -3.85
C VAL A 512 16.25 21.02 -3.79
N VAL A 513 16.03 22.22 -3.24
CA VAL A 513 14.71 22.82 -3.16
C VAL A 513 14.20 23.21 -4.56
N SER A 514 12.95 22.87 -4.89
CA SER A 514 12.34 23.29 -6.16
C SER A 514 12.11 24.81 -6.18
N PRO A 515 12.70 25.57 -7.13
CA PRO A 515 12.56 27.02 -7.17
C PRO A 515 11.09 27.45 -7.29
N PHE A 516 10.67 28.45 -6.52
CA PHE A 516 9.31 29.03 -6.50
C PHE A 516 8.14 28.09 -6.14
N LEU A 517 8.32 26.77 -6.15
CA LEU A 517 7.25 25.77 -5.92
C LEU A 517 7.22 25.25 -4.48
N SER A 518 8.35 25.32 -3.78
CA SER A 518 8.55 24.71 -2.47
C SER A 518 8.45 25.70 -1.29
N SER A 519 8.09 25.20 -0.11
CA SER A 519 7.98 25.98 1.15
C SER A 519 9.30 26.38 1.82
N GLY A 520 10.45 26.12 1.17
CA GLY A 520 11.76 26.51 1.71
C GLY A 520 11.93 28.03 1.81
N ASN A 521 11.70 28.62 2.99
CA ASN A 521 11.68 30.07 3.21
C ASN A 521 12.89 30.80 2.63
N THR A 522 14.12 30.34 2.90
CA THR A 522 15.34 30.98 2.38
C THR A 522 15.56 30.77 0.89
N ALA A 523 15.22 29.58 0.38
CA ALA A 523 15.29 29.30 -1.06
C ALA A 523 14.28 30.17 -1.82
N MET A 524 13.09 30.38 -1.28
CA MET A 524 12.09 31.27 -1.87
C MET A 524 12.66 32.70 -2.00
N LEU A 525 13.20 33.26 -0.92
CA LEU A 525 13.81 34.60 -0.94
C LEU A 525 14.99 34.70 -1.90
N ALA A 526 15.87 33.70 -1.92
CA ALA A 526 17.01 33.63 -2.84
C ALA A 526 16.55 33.64 -4.31
N ASN A 527 15.53 32.85 -4.65
CA ASN A 527 14.98 32.81 -6.00
C ASN A 527 14.33 34.14 -6.43
N PHE A 528 13.62 34.82 -5.52
CA PHE A 528 13.11 36.17 -5.78
C PHE A 528 14.25 37.21 -5.93
N LEU A 529 15.33 37.07 -5.16
CA LEU A 529 16.52 37.91 -5.30
C LEU A 529 17.20 37.73 -6.67
N ILE A 530 17.29 36.49 -7.16
CA ILE A 530 17.78 36.19 -8.52
C ILE A 530 16.96 36.97 -9.56
N CYS A 531 15.63 36.92 -9.48
CA CYS A 531 14.75 37.67 -10.37
C CYS A 531 14.89 39.18 -10.21
N ALA A 532 15.05 39.70 -8.98
CA ALA A 532 15.29 41.12 -8.73
C ALA A 532 16.59 41.60 -9.42
N VAL A 533 17.67 40.82 -9.36
CA VAL A 533 18.93 41.17 -10.04
C VAL A 533 18.75 41.18 -11.56
N LEU A 534 18.10 40.15 -12.14
CA LEU A 534 17.78 40.09 -13.57
C LEU A 534 16.92 41.29 -14.02
N LEU A 535 15.92 41.67 -13.23
CA LEU A 535 15.06 42.82 -13.49
C LEU A 535 15.81 44.15 -13.36
N SER A 536 16.77 44.27 -12.43
CA SER A 536 17.65 45.44 -12.31
C SER A 536 18.51 45.64 -13.56
N ILE A 537 19.08 44.55 -14.10
CA ILE A 537 19.84 44.58 -15.36
C ILE A 537 18.91 44.96 -16.52
N SER A 538 17.75 44.31 -16.64
CA SER A 538 16.76 44.60 -17.69
C SER A 538 16.28 46.05 -17.69
N ASN A 539 16.01 46.63 -16.50
CA ASN A 539 15.62 48.02 -16.35
C ASN A 539 16.73 48.98 -16.74
N THR A 540 17.99 48.61 -16.47
CA THR A 540 19.16 49.39 -16.88
C THR A 540 19.32 49.36 -18.39
N THR A 541 19.29 48.18 -19.02
CA THR A 541 19.31 48.02 -20.48
C THR A 541 18.27 48.89 -21.17
N ALA A 542 17.02 48.87 -20.71
CA ALA A 542 15.92 49.64 -21.28
C ALA A 542 16.06 51.17 -21.13
N ARG A 543 16.96 51.64 -20.26
CA ARG A 543 17.32 53.07 -20.14
C ARG A 543 18.43 53.47 -21.11
N TYR A 544 19.27 52.52 -21.53
CA TYR A 544 20.42 52.76 -22.40
C TYR A 544 20.12 52.57 -23.90
N SER A 545 19.04 51.88 -24.26
CA SER A 545 18.59 51.72 -25.65
C SER A 545 18.06 53.06 -26.21
N VAL A 546 18.91 53.80 -26.92
CA VAL A 546 18.55 54.99 -27.72
C VAL A 546 17.94 54.50 -29.06
N PRO A 547 16.81 55.05 -29.55
CA PRO A 547 16.36 54.77 -30.91
C PRO A 547 17.41 55.30 -31.89
N ALA A 548 17.91 54.44 -32.78
CA ALA A 548 18.71 54.91 -33.92
C ALA A 548 17.89 55.94 -34.70
N ALA A 549 18.46 57.12 -34.93
CA ALA A 549 17.90 58.07 -35.88
C ALA A 549 17.95 57.43 -37.28
N ASP A 550 16.94 57.69 -38.10
CA ASP A 550 16.78 57.12 -39.43
C ASP A 550 18.07 57.28 -40.25
N GLY A 551 18.79 56.17 -40.49
CA GLY A 551 19.95 56.11 -41.38
C GLY A 551 21.30 55.66 -40.78
N GLU A 552 21.45 55.55 -39.45
CA GLU A 552 22.70 55.04 -38.85
C GLU A 552 22.60 53.55 -38.46
N SER A 553 23.56 52.74 -38.91
CA SER A 553 23.71 51.34 -38.52
C SER A 553 23.95 51.23 -37.00
N GLU A 554 23.09 50.50 -36.29
CA GLU A 554 23.28 50.22 -34.85
C GLU A 554 24.72 49.71 -34.60
N PRO A 555 25.45 50.26 -33.60
CA PRO A 555 26.76 49.74 -33.24
C PRO A 555 26.64 48.24 -32.88
N PRO A 556 27.59 47.39 -33.30
CA PRO A 556 27.51 45.97 -33.04
C PRO A 556 27.44 45.71 -31.53
N SER A 557 26.33 45.15 -31.07
CA SER A 557 26.17 44.79 -29.65
C SER A 557 27.35 43.93 -29.19
N ILE A 558 27.93 44.22 -28.02
CA ILE A 558 28.97 43.41 -27.36
C ILE A 558 28.51 41.93 -27.28
N ALA A 559 27.19 41.72 -27.15
CA ALA A 559 26.55 40.41 -27.12
C ALA A 559 26.76 39.57 -28.39
N SER A 560 27.05 40.15 -29.56
CA SER A 560 27.29 39.43 -30.83
C SER A 560 28.36 38.34 -30.70
N VAL A 561 29.36 38.56 -29.84
CA VAL A 561 30.44 37.61 -29.54
C VAL A 561 29.94 36.32 -28.87
N TRP A 562 28.86 36.40 -28.08
CA TRP A 562 28.33 35.28 -27.29
C TRP A 562 26.93 34.83 -27.71
N GLN A 563 26.35 35.41 -28.77
CA GLN A 563 25.02 35.02 -29.26
C GLN A 563 24.91 33.52 -29.55
N LEU A 564 25.84 32.98 -30.34
CA LEU A 564 25.84 31.56 -30.68
C LEU A 564 26.04 30.65 -29.45
N PRO A 565 27.10 30.80 -28.63
CA PRO A 565 27.29 29.90 -27.49
C PRO A 565 26.19 30.01 -26.43
N ALA A 566 25.61 31.20 -26.21
CA ALA A 566 24.47 31.36 -25.31
C ALA A 566 23.19 30.69 -25.85
N ARG A 567 22.92 30.79 -27.16
CA ARG A 567 21.80 30.07 -27.80
C ARG A 567 21.99 28.55 -27.74
N VAL A 568 23.21 28.06 -27.98
CA VAL A 568 23.53 26.63 -27.86
C VAL A 568 23.32 26.15 -26.42
N ALA A 569 23.83 26.88 -25.42
CA ALA A 569 23.62 26.55 -24.01
C ALA A 569 22.11 26.52 -23.67
N GLY A 570 21.36 27.54 -24.08
CA GLY A 570 19.90 27.57 -23.91
C GLY A 570 19.18 26.40 -24.59
N ALA A 571 19.58 26.02 -25.81
CA ALA A 571 19.03 24.89 -26.53
C ALA A 571 19.34 23.54 -25.84
N CYS A 572 20.55 23.37 -25.32
CA CYS A 572 20.92 22.17 -24.54
C CYS A 572 20.07 22.04 -23.27
N LEU A 573 19.88 23.14 -22.52
CA LEU A 573 19.02 23.15 -21.34
C LEU A 573 17.56 22.84 -21.69
N ALA A 574 17.04 23.43 -22.78
CA ALA A 574 15.69 23.14 -23.27
C ALA A 574 15.54 21.67 -23.68
N LEU A 575 16.52 21.07 -24.35
CA LEU A 575 16.52 19.66 -24.73
C LEU A 575 16.51 18.74 -23.50
N CYS A 576 17.27 19.07 -22.45
CA CYS A 576 17.21 18.36 -21.17
C CYS A 576 15.81 18.45 -20.54
N GLY A 577 15.20 19.64 -20.56
CA GLY A 577 13.83 19.84 -20.10
C GLY A 577 12.81 19.01 -20.89
N CYS A 578 12.91 18.99 -22.21
CA CYS A 578 12.06 18.16 -23.08
C CYS A 578 12.23 16.66 -22.78
N ALA A 579 13.45 16.19 -22.51
CA ALA A 579 13.70 14.80 -22.13
C ALA A 579 13.02 14.42 -20.80
N LEU A 580 13.02 15.33 -19.82
CA LEU A 580 12.30 15.11 -18.56
C LEU A 580 10.79 15.13 -18.74
N VAL A 581 10.25 16.03 -19.57
CA VAL A 581 8.82 16.01 -19.92
C VAL A 581 8.44 14.71 -20.63
N ALA A 582 9.26 14.24 -21.58
CA ALA A 582 9.05 12.94 -22.23
C ALA A 582 9.09 11.78 -21.23
N ARG A 583 9.97 11.84 -20.22
CA ARG A 583 10.00 10.87 -19.12
C ARG A 583 8.72 10.91 -18.28
N ALA A 584 8.18 12.10 -17.99
CA ALA A 584 6.91 12.24 -17.29
C ALA A 584 5.74 11.66 -18.11
N VAL A 585 5.71 11.93 -19.43
CA VAL A 585 4.74 11.34 -20.36
C VAL A 585 4.82 9.82 -20.36
N TYR A 586 6.02 9.25 -20.37
CA TYR A 586 6.22 7.80 -20.28
C TYR A 586 5.62 7.23 -18.98
N ILE A 587 5.89 7.86 -17.82
CA ILE A 587 5.42 7.40 -16.52
C ILE A 587 3.89 7.51 -16.41
N GLN A 588 3.31 8.68 -16.71
CA GLN A 588 1.90 8.95 -16.47
C GLN A 588 0.98 8.47 -17.60
N GLY A 589 1.50 8.38 -18.83
CA GLY A 589 0.72 8.06 -20.03
C GLY A 589 0.85 6.63 -20.51
N LEU A 590 2.01 5.99 -20.32
CA LEU A 590 2.29 4.66 -20.90
C LEU A 590 2.49 3.56 -19.85
N ASN A 591 2.99 3.89 -18.66
CA ASN A 591 3.43 2.90 -17.67
C ASN A 591 2.80 3.11 -16.28
N ASP A 592 1.69 3.84 -16.22
CA ASP A 592 1.04 4.25 -14.97
C ASP A 592 0.52 3.04 -14.18
N ARG A 593 -0.14 2.08 -14.85
CA ARG A 593 -0.71 0.88 -14.20
C ARG A 593 0.34 -0.02 -13.57
N ASP A 594 1.41 -0.30 -14.32
CA ASP A 594 2.49 -1.18 -13.86
C ASP A 594 3.21 -0.58 -12.65
N LEU A 595 3.47 0.73 -12.66
CA LEU A 595 4.11 1.41 -11.54
C LEU A 595 3.18 1.51 -10.33
N LEU A 596 1.88 1.67 -10.55
CA LEU A 596 0.88 1.81 -9.49
C LEU A 596 0.72 0.52 -8.67
N ASN A 597 0.83 -0.65 -9.32
CA ASN A 597 0.75 -1.97 -8.67
C ASN A 597 2.10 -2.50 -8.16
N ARG A 598 3.21 -1.81 -8.43
CA ARG A 598 4.53 -2.33 -8.10
C ARG A 598 4.82 -2.13 -6.61
N ASP A 599 5.25 -3.21 -5.96
CA ASP A 599 5.62 -3.18 -4.55
C ASP A 599 7.04 -2.66 -4.34
N ALA A 600 7.22 -1.90 -3.25
CA ALA A 600 8.54 -1.51 -2.75
C ALA A 600 8.88 -2.34 -1.51
N PHE A 601 10.07 -2.90 -1.44
CA PHE A 601 10.53 -3.67 -0.28
C PHE A 601 11.29 -2.76 0.68
N VAL A 602 10.69 -2.50 1.85
CA VAL A 602 11.18 -1.52 2.83
C VAL A 602 11.40 -2.20 4.18
N PHE A 603 12.41 -1.73 4.92
CA PHE A 603 12.64 -2.17 6.29
C PHE A 603 11.60 -1.56 7.23
N ALA A 604 10.88 -2.43 7.96
CA ALA A 604 10.01 -2.01 9.04
C ALA A 604 10.80 -1.64 10.31
N SER A 605 10.13 -1.14 11.34
CA SER A 605 10.76 -0.69 12.60
C SER A 605 11.49 -1.80 13.36
N ASP A 606 11.18 -3.07 13.09
CA ASP A 606 11.85 -4.26 13.62
C ASP A 606 13.08 -4.68 12.79
N GLY A 607 13.43 -3.93 11.74
CA GLY A 607 14.56 -4.21 10.86
C GLY A 607 14.29 -5.31 9.84
N VAL A 608 13.06 -5.81 9.72
CA VAL A 608 12.69 -6.83 8.73
C VAL A 608 12.17 -6.17 7.46
N LYS A 609 12.72 -6.59 6.32
CA LYS A 609 12.31 -6.11 4.99
C LYS A 609 10.98 -6.75 4.59
N ARG A 610 9.97 -5.92 4.29
CA ARG A 610 8.63 -6.39 3.89
C ARG A 610 8.15 -5.66 2.63
N PRO A 611 7.30 -6.28 1.79
CA PRO A 611 6.66 -5.59 0.68
C PRO A 611 5.71 -4.52 1.23
N GLN A 612 5.83 -3.32 0.68
CA GLN A 612 4.97 -2.18 0.91
C GLN A 612 4.30 -1.85 -0.42
N HIS A 613 2.98 -1.98 -0.43
CA HIS A 613 2.14 -1.56 -1.54
C HIS A 613 1.96 -0.03 -1.53
N ASN A 614 1.52 0.55 -2.64
CA ASN A 614 1.25 1.98 -2.74
C ASN A 614 0.33 2.48 -1.60
N PRO A 615 0.83 3.34 -0.69
CA PRO A 615 0.08 3.75 0.50
C PRO A 615 -1.28 4.40 0.21
N ARG A 616 -1.43 5.05 -0.95
CA ARG A 616 -2.67 5.69 -1.39
C ARG A 616 -3.78 4.68 -1.63
N LEU A 617 -3.42 3.55 -2.22
CA LEU A 617 -4.35 2.49 -2.51
C LEU A 617 -4.61 1.65 -1.25
N ASN A 618 -3.63 1.50 -0.37
CA ASN A 618 -3.82 0.85 0.94
C ASN A 618 -4.83 1.60 1.81
N SER A 619 -4.70 2.93 1.93
CA SER A 619 -5.65 3.74 2.70
C SER A 619 -7.06 3.65 2.13
N LEU A 620 -7.17 3.60 0.80
CA LEU A 620 -8.43 3.45 0.12
C LEU A 620 -9.01 2.04 0.30
N ALA A 621 -8.21 1.00 0.12
CA ALA A 621 -8.59 -0.39 0.34
C ALA A 621 -9.15 -0.60 1.76
N ALA A 622 -8.50 0.00 2.76
CA ALA A 622 -8.96 -0.02 4.15
C ALA A 622 -10.29 0.72 4.39
N SER A 623 -10.63 1.69 3.53
CA SER A 623 -11.90 2.43 3.61
C SER A 623 -13.08 1.73 2.94
N ILE A 624 -12.82 0.74 2.06
CA ILE A 624 -13.88 0.00 1.38
C ILE A 624 -14.41 -1.07 2.34
N PRO A 625 -15.68 -1.00 2.77
CA PRO A 625 -16.23 -2.00 3.65
C PRO A 625 -16.29 -3.35 2.93
N ARG A 626 -15.81 -4.40 3.59
CA ARG A 626 -15.91 -5.77 3.09
C ARG A 626 -17.38 -6.21 3.10
N GLY A 627 -17.76 -6.99 2.10
CA GLY A 627 -19.11 -7.52 1.97
C GLY A 627 -19.53 -8.42 3.12
N ASN A 628 -20.84 -8.62 3.24
CA ASN A 628 -21.44 -9.44 4.29
C ASN A 628 -21.41 -10.92 3.92
N ILE A 629 -21.26 -11.79 4.92
CA ILE A 629 -21.41 -13.23 4.75
C ILE A 629 -22.73 -13.64 5.37
N TYR A 630 -23.58 -14.33 4.62
CA TYR A 630 -24.88 -14.81 5.08
C TYR A 630 -24.91 -16.34 5.13
N ASP A 631 -25.73 -16.89 6.03
CA ASP A 631 -26.08 -18.30 6.05
C ASP A 631 -27.08 -18.63 4.91
N ARG A 632 -27.44 -19.90 4.76
CA ARG A 632 -28.39 -20.33 3.71
C ARG A 632 -29.79 -19.72 3.83
N ASN A 633 -30.18 -19.26 5.03
CA ASN A 633 -31.48 -18.68 5.35
C ASN A 633 -31.46 -17.15 5.34
N GLY A 634 -30.32 -16.52 5.04
CA GLY A 634 -30.17 -15.06 5.01
C GLY A 634 -29.80 -14.42 6.35
N ILE A 635 -29.43 -15.21 7.36
CA ILE A 635 -28.92 -14.71 8.65
C ILE A 635 -27.47 -14.25 8.46
N LEU A 636 -27.16 -13.07 8.98
CA LEU A 636 -25.85 -12.45 8.83
C LEU A 636 -24.81 -13.13 9.74
N LEU A 637 -23.76 -13.70 9.15
CA LEU A 637 -22.70 -14.43 9.84
C LEU A 637 -21.45 -13.57 10.11
N ALA A 638 -21.14 -12.64 9.20
CA ALA A 638 -20.03 -11.70 9.34
C ALA A 638 -20.30 -10.38 8.61
N THR A 639 -19.85 -9.26 9.17
CA THR A 639 -20.00 -7.92 8.56
C THR A 639 -18.90 -6.97 9.01
N SER A 640 -18.62 -5.95 8.18
CA SER A 640 -17.77 -4.81 8.55
C SER A 640 -18.57 -3.58 9.00
N ASP A 641 -19.90 -3.68 9.07
CA ASP A 641 -20.79 -2.57 9.42
C ASP A 641 -21.63 -2.92 10.66
N TRP A 642 -21.33 -2.22 11.76
CA TRP A 642 -22.06 -2.38 13.02
C TRP A 642 -23.57 -2.09 12.90
N SER A 643 -23.97 -1.21 11.97
CA SER A 643 -25.38 -0.89 11.75
C SER A 643 -26.17 -2.10 11.25
N GLN A 644 -25.53 -2.98 10.47
CA GLN A 644 -26.13 -4.24 10.03
C GLN A 644 -26.39 -5.17 11.22
N LEU A 645 -25.45 -5.30 12.15
CA LEU A 645 -25.67 -6.11 13.35
C LEU A 645 -26.88 -5.64 14.15
N LYS A 646 -27.03 -4.31 14.33
CA LYS A 646 -28.20 -3.74 15.00
C LYS A 646 -29.50 -4.07 14.26
N ARG A 647 -29.50 -4.00 12.92
CA ARG A 647 -30.66 -4.30 12.08
C ARG A 647 -31.16 -5.74 12.28
N TYR A 648 -30.24 -6.69 12.41
CA TYR A 648 -30.54 -8.12 12.61
C TYR A 648 -30.55 -8.54 14.08
N ARG A 649 -30.62 -7.60 15.04
CA ARG A 649 -30.57 -7.89 16.50
C ARG A 649 -31.58 -8.95 16.95
N ALA A 650 -32.83 -8.85 16.48
CA ALA A 650 -33.88 -9.80 16.83
C ALA A 650 -33.57 -11.23 16.35
N ASP A 651 -32.80 -11.39 15.27
CA ASP A 651 -32.42 -12.71 14.76
C ASP A 651 -31.34 -13.32 15.66
N TYR A 652 -30.36 -12.52 16.08
CA TYR A 652 -29.31 -12.97 17.02
C TYR A 652 -29.88 -13.32 18.39
N GLU A 653 -30.81 -12.52 18.92
CA GLU A 653 -31.45 -12.77 20.22
C GLU A 653 -32.25 -14.08 20.19
N ARG A 654 -32.96 -14.37 19.09
CA ARG A 654 -33.65 -15.67 18.89
C ARG A 654 -32.68 -16.86 18.85
N LEU A 655 -31.43 -16.63 18.45
CA LEU A 655 -30.36 -17.63 18.45
C LEU A 655 -29.52 -17.62 19.74
N GLY A 656 -29.90 -16.83 20.75
CA GLY A 656 -29.18 -16.75 22.03
C GLY A 656 -27.87 -15.96 21.98
N VAL A 657 -27.66 -15.11 20.96
CA VAL A 657 -26.44 -14.31 20.79
C VAL A 657 -26.70 -12.85 21.15
N ASN A 658 -25.96 -12.34 22.15
CA ASN A 658 -25.93 -10.91 22.47
C ASN A 658 -24.78 -10.23 21.72
N ILE A 659 -25.12 -9.42 20.70
CA ILE A 659 -24.12 -8.76 19.85
C ILE A 659 -23.23 -7.76 20.58
N ASP A 660 -23.70 -7.16 21.68
CA ASP A 660 -22.91 -6.19 22.45
C ASP A 660 -21.86 -6.87 23.35
N GLN A 661 -22.01 -8.18 23.60
CA GLN A 661 -21.02 -9.00 24.29
C GLN A 661 -20.13 -9.77 23.29
N ALA A 662 -20.68 -10.18 22.15
CA ALA A 662 -19.99 -11.00 21.17
C ALA A 662 -19.00 -10.20 20.30
N CYS A 663 -19.29 -8.92 20.03
CA CYS A 663 -18.52 -8.09 19.11
C CYS A 663 -18.21 -6.70 19.70
N SER A 664 -17.09 -6.09 19.31
CA SER A 664 -16.78 -4.70 19.65
C SER A 664 -16.97 -3.77 18.45
N LYS A 665 -17.52 -2.56 18.70
CA LYS A 665 -17.67 -1.49 17.68
C LYS A 665 -16.35 -1.00 17.09
N THR A 666 -15.24 -1.20 17.79
CA THR A 666 -13.92 -0.74 17.34
C THR A 666 -13.25 -1.72 16.39
N GLU A 667 -13.81 -2.92 16.22
CA GLU A 667 -13.26 -3.93 15.32
C GLU A 667 -13.65 -3.63 13.87
N PRO A 668 -12.74 -3.84 12.90
CA PRO A 668 -13.03 -3.59 11.47
C PRO A 668 -13.92 -4.67 10.84
N ARG A 669 -14.13 -5.78 11.54
CA ARG A 669 -14.88 -6.95 11.09
C ARG A 669 -15.49 -7.62 12.32
N HIS A 670 -16.77 -7.97 12.24
CA HIS A 670 -17.54 -8.54 13.34
C HIS A 670 -18.03 -9.95 13.01
N TYR A 671 -17.88 -10.86 13.97
CA TYR A 671 -18.25 -12.28 13.87
C TYR A 671 -19.16 -12.68 15.05
N PRO A 672 -20.49 -12.46 14.98
CA PRO A 672 -21.39 -12.64 16.13
C PRO A 672 -21.41 -14.05 16.73
N PHE A 673 -21.12 -15.09 15.93
CA PHE A 673 -21.14 -16.49 16.36
C PHE A 673 -19.75 -17.03 16.77
N GLY A 674 -18.69 -16.22 16.61
CA GLY A 674 -17.32 -16.49 17.07
C GLY A 674 -16.86 -17.96 16.93
N PRO A 675 -16.59 -18.68 18.05
CA PRO A 675 -16.05 -20.05 18.03
C PRO A 675 -16.85 -21.06 17.22
N ALA A 676 -18.18 -20.91 17.10
CA ALA A 676 -19.02 -21.87 16.40
C ALA A 676 -18.77 -21.88 14.88
N LEU A 677 -18.22 -20.80 14.33
CA LEU A 677 -18.00 -20.61 12.90
C LEU A 677 -16.55 -20.34 12.50
N VAL A 678 -15.62 -20.23 13.44
CA VAL A 678 -14.23 -19.85 13.14
C VAL A 678 -13.55 -20.81 12.15
N HIS A 679 -13.85 -22.12 12.21
CA HIS A 679 -13.33 -23.10 11.26
C HIS A 679 -13.97 -22.99 9.87
N VAL A 680 -15.13 -22.34 9.73
CA VAL A 680 -15.83 -22.15 8.45
C VAL A 680 -15.46 -20.80 7.84
N LEU A 681 -15.62 -19.72 8.61
CA LEU A 681 -15.44 -18.36 8.14
C LEU A 681 -13.98 -17.91 8.16
N GLY A 682 -13.19 -18.42 9.11
CA GLY A 682 -11.95 -17.79 9.56
C GLY A 682 -12.22 -16.55 10.41
N ASP A 683 -11.15 -15.99 10.99
CA ASP A 683 -11.20 -14.71 11.71
C ASP A 683 -10.14 -13.75 11.19
N LEU A 684 -10.57 -12.75 10.41
CA LEU A 684 -9.68 -11.72 9.86
C LEU A 684 -9.04 -10.83 10.93
N ARG A 685 -9.60 -10.75 12.14
CA ARG A 685 -9.05 -9.92 13.22
C ARG A 685 -7.74 -10.49 13.72
N THR A 686 -7.64 -11.82 13.79
CA THR A 686 -6.45 -12.54 14.25
C THR A 686 -5.57 -12.99 13.09
N GLY A 687 -6.14 -13.21 11.90
CA GLY A 687 -5.41 -13.68 10.71
C GLY A 687 -4.80 -15.07 10.86
N GLN A 688 -5.18 -15.82 11.90
CA GLN A 688 -4.60 -17.12 12.20
C GLN A 688 -4.93 -18.12 11.09
N ASN A 689 -3.90 -18.83 10.60
CA ASN A 689 -3.98 -19.82 9.53
C ASN A 689 -4.43 -19.31 8.15
N PHE A 690 -4.58 -17.99 7.92
CA PHE A 690 -4.93 -17.46 6.59
C PHE A 690 -3.86 -17.70 5.52
N HIS A 691 -2.62 -17.96 5.93
CA HIS A 691 -1.52 -18.32 5.03
C HIS A 691 -1.23 -19.83 4.98
N ALA A 692 -2.00 -20.64 5.71
CA ALA A 692 -1.82 -22.08 5.72
C ALA A 692 -2.39 -22.69 4.42
N THR A 693 -1.58 -23.46 3.71
CA THR A 693 -1.96 -24.06 2.41
C THR A 693 -3.01 -25.16 2.54
N ASN A 694 -3.25 -25.66 3.75
CA ASN A 694 -4.15 -26.75 4.07
C ASN A 694 -5.41 -26.28 4.82
N VAL A 695 -5.85 -25.04 4.60
CA VAL A 695 -7.03 -24.47 5.26
C VAL A 695 -7.91 -23.79 4.21
N SER A 696 -9.22 -23.85 4.40
CA SER A 696 -10.22 -23.22 3.55
C SER A 696 -11.17 -22.44 4.46
N PHE A 697 -11.22 -21.13 4.26
CA PHE A 697 -12.07 -20.23 5.02
C PHE A 697 -12.86 -19.37 4.06
N ILE A 698 -14.15 -19.13 4.32
CA ILE A 698 -14.96 -18.29 3.42
C ILE A 698 -14.36 -16.88 3.29
N GLU A 699 -13.81 -16.30 4.35
CA GLU A 699 -13.16 -14.98 4.29
C GLU A 699 -11.92 -14.96 3.37
N HIS A 700 -11.18 -16.07 3.33
CA HIS A 700 -9.98 -16.20 2.50
C HIS A 700 -10.34 -16.57 1.06
N ASP A 701 -11.13 -17.62 0.87
CA ASP A 701 -11.43 -18.20 -0.43
C ASP A 701 -12.31 -17.28 -1.28
N SER A 702 -13.20 -16.51 -0.63
CA SER A 702 -14.05 -15.51 -1.30
C SER A 702 -13.49 -14.08 -1.16
N ASN A 703 -12.21 -13.91 -0.79
CA ASN A 703 -11.62 -12.59 -0.49
C ASN A 703 -11.82 -11.58 -1.63
N THR A 704 -11.59 -12.00 -2.88
CA THR A 704 -11.76 -11.16 -4.08
C THR A 704 -13.16 -10.57 -4.19
N LYS A 705 -14.19 -11.37 -3.89
CA LYS A 705 -15.59 -10.91 -3.90
C LYS A 705 -15.86 -10.01 -2.70
N LEU A 706 -15.47 -10.45 -1.50
CA LEU A 706 -15.71 -9.71 -0.25
C LEU A 706 -15.08 -8.32 -0.25
N GLN A 707 -13.87 -8.15 -0.80
CA GLN A 707 -13.20 -6.85 -0.87
C GLN A 707 -13.70 -5.96 -2.04
N GLY A 708 -14.30 -6.56 -3.08
CA GLY A 708 -14.88 -5.84 -4.22
C GLY A 708 -13.90 -5.44 -5.33
N TYR A 709 -12.62 -5.76 -5.18
CA TYR A 709 -11.56 -5.50 -6.17
C TYR A 709 -10.66 -6.72 -6.33
N ARG A 710 -10.06 -6.91 -7.51
CA ARG A 710 -9.18 -8.07 -7.78
C ARG A 710 -7.75 -7.83 -7.33
N ASP A 711 -7.27 -6.64 -7.63
CA ASP A 711 -5.94 -6.16 -7.28
C ASP A 711 -6.00 -4.65 -7.02
N TYR A 712 -4.88 -4.06 -6.62
CA TYR A 712 -4.80 -2.64 -6.32
C TYR A 712 -4.99 -1.73 -7.55
N SER A 713 -4.88 -2.22 -8.79
CA SER A 713 -5.13 -1.38 -9.97
C SER A 713 -6.61 -1.11 -10.21
N ASP A 714 -7.50 -2.02 -9.79
CA ASP A 714 -8.95 -1.74 -9.74
C ASP A 714 -9.23 -0.51 -8.85
N LEU A 715 -8.39 -0.26 -7.85
CA LEU A 715 -8.52 0.87 -6.93
C LEU A 715 -7.98 2.20 -7.49
N ALA A 716 -7.23 2.19 -8.60
CA ALA A 716 -6.71 3.41 -9.20
C ALA A 716 -7.84 4.37 -9.61
N ALA A 717 -8.97 3.84 -10.06
CA ALA A 717 -10.14 4.62 -10.47
C ALA A 717 -10.72 5.47 -9.33
N PHE A 718 -10.74 4.93 -8.10
CA PHE A 718 -11.21 5.66 -6.91
C PHE A 718 -10.33 6.86 -6.56
N VAL A 719 -9.04 6.81 -6.85
CA VAL A 719 -8.14 7.93 -6.60
C VAL A 719 -8.23 8.95 -7.75
N ARG A 720 -8.22 8.48 -9.01
CA ARG A 720 -8.26 9.36 -10.20
C ARG A 720 -9.58 10.10 -10.36
N TYR A 721 -10.69 9.44 -10.08
CA TYR A 721 -12.03 9.98 -10.25
C TYR A 721 -12.69 10.35 -8.93
N ARG A 722 -11.92 10.53 -7.85
CA ARG A 722 -12.44 10.91 -6.52
C ARG A 722 -13.31 12.17 -6.57
N HIS A 723 -12.92 13.13 -7.41
CA HIS A 723 -13.66 14.38 -7.65
C HIS A 723 -14.92 14.21 -8.52
N GLN A 724 -15.09 13.06 -9.18
CA GLN A 724 -16.22 12.74 -10.06
C GLN A 724 -17.05 11.61 -9.46
N ARG A 725 -17.82 11.89 -8.40
CA ARG A 725 -18.66 10.87 -7.73
C ARG A 725 -19.63 10.16 -8.71
N ALA A 726 -20.06 10.84 -9.78
CA ALA A 726 -20.93 10.28 -10.82
C ALA A 726 -20.18 9.52 -11.94
N ASN A 727 -18.87 9.32 -11.83
CA ASN A 727 -18.09 8.61 -12.85
C ASN A 727 -18.59 7.15 -13.01
N PRO A 728 -18.91 6.68 -14.23
CA PRO A 728 -19.44 5.34 -14.45
C PRO A 728 -18.53 4.21 -13.93
N VAL A 729 -17.21 4.38 -14.02
CA VAL A 729 -16.25 3.39 -13.53
C VAL A 729 -16.34 3.28 -12.02
N LEU A 730 -16.35 4.43 -11.32
CA LEU A 730 -16.48 4.48 -9.86
C LEU A 730 -17.79 3.88 -9.38
N GLN A 731 -18.91 4.24 -10.04
CA GLN A 731 -20.23 3.69 -9.73
C GLN A 731 -20.28 2.18 -9.96
N SER A 732 -19.69 1.68 -11.05
CA SER A 732 -19.62 0.24 -11.31
C SER A 732 -18.83 -0.52 -10.25
N LEU A 733 -17.73 0.06 -9.74
CA LEU A 733 -16.92 -0.53 -8.68
C LEU A 733 -17.65 -0.55 -7.34
N LEU A 734 -18.31 0.56 -6.97
CA LEU A 734 -19.09 0.67 -5.74
C LEU A 734 -20.33 -0.25 -5.74
N ALA A 735 -20.94 -0.45 -6.90
CA ALA A 735 -22.13 -1.28 -7.10
C ALA A 735 -21.83 -2.78 -7.21
N ARG A 736 -20.56 -3.21 -7.22
CA ARG A 736 -20.20 -4.64 -7.23
C ARG A 736 -20.81 -5.34 -6.01
N ASP A 737 -21.48 -6.46 -6.27
CA ASP A 737 -21.93 -7.34 -5.19
C ASP A 737 -20.72 -7.94 -4.47
N ARG A 738 -20.58 -7.59 -3.20
CA ARG A 738 -19.51 -8.04 -2.32
C ARG A 738 -19.97 -9.14 -1.37
N ASN A 739 -21.27 -9.45 -1.34
CA ASN A 739 -21.82 -10.35 -0.35
C ASN A 739 -21.58 -11.81 -0.74
N VAL A 740 -21.35 -12.66 0.25
CA VAL A 740 -21.18 -14.10 0.07
C VAL A 740 -22.31 -14.85 0.77
N ARG A 741 -22.87 -15.85 0.10
CA ARG A 741 -23.85 -16.77 0.68
C ARG A 741 -23.20 -18.12 0.97
N SER A 742 -23.26 -18.52 2.23
CA SER A 742 -22.83 -19.84 2.69
C SER A 742 -23.97 -20.85 2.55
N THR A 743 -23.63 -22.13 2.48
CA THR A 743 -24.58 -23.25 2.58
C THR A 743 -24.92 -23.63 4.01
N ILE A 744 -24.14 -23.13 4.98
CA ILE A 744 -24.31 -23.45 6.40
C ILE A 744 -25.69 -22.96 6.87
N ASP A 745 -26.38 -23.80 7.64
CA ASP A 745 -27.54 -23.39 8.44
C ASP A 745 -27.06 -23.06 9.84
N ILE A 746 -27.10 -21.77 10.22
CA ILE A 746 -26.54 -21.36 11.51
C ILE A 746 -27.31 -21.96 12.71
N ARG A 747 -28.61 -22.22 12.54
CA ARG A 747 -29.45 -22.82 13.58
C ARG A 747 -28.98 -24.25 13.84
N LEU A 748 -28.74 -25.00 12.77
CA LEU A 748 -28.20 -26.35 12.84
C LEU A 748 -26.77 -26.33 13.40
N GLN A 749 -25.90 -25.45 12.89
CA GLN A 749 -24.52 -25.31 13.36
C GLN A 749 -24.44 -25.09 14.88
N LEU A 750 -25.20 -24.14 15.43
CA LEU A 750 -25.21 -23.84 16.86
C LEU A 750 -25.72 -25.03 17.68
N LYS A 751 -26.84 -25.64 17.25
CA LYS A 751 -27.45 -26.76 17.97
C LYS A 751 -26.54 -28.00 17.98
N LEU A 752 -25.91 -28.31 16.85
CA LEU A 752 -25.00 -29.45 16.74
C LEU A 752 -23.67 -29.18 17.47
N THR A 753 -23.21 -27.93 17.50
CA THR A 753 -22.05 -27.54 18.32
C THR A 753 -22.32 -27.75 19.79
N ASP A 754 -23.50 -27.36 20.29
CA ASP A 754 -23.91 -27.57 21.68
C ASP A 754 -24.02 -29.05 22.06
N ILE A 755 -24.63 -29.87 21.19
CA ILE A 755 -24.71 -31.33 21.36
C ILE A 755 -23.31 -31.95 21.44
N MET A 756 -22.44 -31.62 20.48
CA MET A 756 -21.07 -32.15 20.43
C MET A 756 -20.26 -31.69 21.64
N LYS A 757 -20.30 -30.39 21.97
CA LYS A 757 -19.60 -29.83 23.13
C LYS A 757 -20.03 -30.54 24.40
N THR A 758 -21.33 -30.62 24.68
CA THR A 758 -21.86 -31.23 25.90
C THR A 758 -21.44 -32.70 26.02
N ALA A 759 -21.54 -33.46 24.92
CA ALA A 759 -21.16 -34.87 24.90
C ALA A 759 -19.64 -35.07 25.10
N LEU A 760 -18.82 -34.24 24.46
CA LEU A 760 -17.37 -34.38 24.44
C LEU A 760 -16.70 -33.84 25.69
N GLU A 761 -17.14 -32.69 26.23
CA GLU A 761 -16.63 -32.13 27.49
C GLU A 761 -16.91 -33.08 28.65
N LYS A 762 -18.15 -33.61 28.75
CA LYS A 762 -18.51 -34.59 29.78
C LYS A 762 -17.63 -35.84 29.76
N ALA A 763 -17.17 -36.23 28.57
CA ALA A 763 -16.30 -37.38 28.39
C ALA A 763 -14.79 -37.05 28.45
N GLY A 764 -14.42 -35.77 28.49
CA GLY A 764 -13.04 -35.32 28.34
C GLY A 764 -12.43 -35.71 26.99
N LYS A 765 -13.23 -35.71 25.92
CA LYS A 765 -12.86 -36.17 24.57
C LYS A 765 -12.92 -35.03 23.56
N LYS A 766 -12.43 -35.32 22.36
CA LYS A 766 -12.40 -34.42 21.19
C LYS A 766 -13.17 -35.06 20.04
N GLY A 767 -13.53 -34.28 19.02
CA GLY A 767 -14.26 -34.85 17.91
C GLY A 767 -14.70 -33.85 16.86
N ALA A 768 -15.40 -34.39 15.87
CA ALA A 768 -15.90 -33.63 14.73
C ALA A 768 -17.17 -34.27 14.17
N LEU A 769 -18.00 -33.43 13.53
CA LEU A 769 -19.25 -33.82 12.89
C LEU A 769 -19.45 -32.97 11.64
N VAL A 770 -19.82 -33.63 10.55
CA VAL A 770 -20.21 -32.98 9.30
C VAL A 770 -21.62 -33.44 8.94
N VAL A 771 -22.46 -32.49 8.54
CA VAL A 771 -23.78 -32.73 7.96
C VAL A 771 -23.87 -32.00 6.63
N MET A 772 -24.31 -32.69 5.59
CA MET A 772 -24.47 -32.16 4.23
C MET A 772 -25.75 -32.64 3.57
N ASP A 773 -26.27 -31.86 2.64
CA ASP A 773 -27.29 -32.31 1.71
C ASP A 773 -26.74 -33.43 0.82
N ALA A 774 -27.47 -34.54 0.71
CA ALA A 774 -26.99 -35.71 -0.01
C ALA A 774 -26.89 -35.47 -1.53
N GLN A 775 -27.80 -34.67 -2.11
CA GLN A 775 -27.88 -34.45 -3.54
C GLN A 775 -27.00 -33.31 -4.01
N SER A 776 -27.14 -32.13 -3.40
CA SER A 776 -26.38 -30.93 -3.80
C SER A 776 -24.95 -30.95 -3.27
N GLY A 777 -24.70 -31.67 -2.16
CA GLY A 777 -23.43 -31.61 -1.44
C GLY A 777 -23.29 -30.37 -0.56
N ASP A 778 -24.33 -29.56 -0.41
CA ASP A 778 -24.28 -28.37 0.44
C ASP A 778 -23.98 -28.77 1.89
N VAL A 779 -22.85 -28.28 2.42
CA VAL A 779 -22.47 -28.51 3.81
C VAL A 779 -23.35 -27.63 4.69
N LEU A 780 -24.20 -28.27 5.48
CA LEU A 780 -25.19 -27.60 6.32
C LEU A 780 -24.62 -27.28 7.70
N SER A 781 -23.70 -28.12 8.20
CA SER A 781 -23.02 -27.95 9.47
C SER A 781 -21.66 -28.63 9.47
N LEU A 782 -20.68 -27.97 10.07
CA LEU A 782 -19.28 -28.40 10.16
C LEU A 782 -18.78 -28.08 11.57
N VAL A 783 -18.83 -29.07 12.45
CA VAL A 783 -18.52 -28.93 13.88
C VAL A 783 -17.16 -29.55 14.18
N THR A 784 -16.34 -28.83 14.93
CA THR A 784 -15.05 -29.27 15.42
C THR A 784 -14.96 -28.94 16.91
N TRP A 785 -14.46 -29.88 17.72
CA TRP A 785 -14.25 -29.68 19.15
C TRP A 785 -12.92 -30.28 19.61
N PRO A 786 -12.11 -29.56 20.42
CA PRO A 786 -12.33 -28.20 20.91
C PRO A 786 -12.26 -27.15 19.81
N ALA A 787 -13.00 -26.05 19.99
CA ALA A 787 -12.97 -24.88 19.11
C ALA A 787 -12.14 -23.75 19.75
N PRO A 788 -11.53 -22.86 18.95
CA PRO A 788 -10.79 -21.70 19.44
C PRO A 788 -11.62 -20.83 20.40
N PRO A 789 -11.04 -20.33 21.50
CA PRO A 789 -11.76 -19.46 22.41
C PRO A 789 -12.08 -18.11 21.75
N ALA A 790 -13.15 -17.44 22.20
CA ALA A 790 -13.53 -16.13 21.70
C ALA A 790 -12.52 -15.02 22.06
N ALA A 791 -11.77 -15.22 23.15
CA ALA A 791 -10.72 -14.33 23.62
C ALA A 791 -9.51 -15.14 24.12
N GLY A 792 -8.30 -14.64 23.89
CA GLY A 792 -7.04 -15.32 24.24
C GLY A 792 -6.32 -15.90 23.01
N THR A 793 -5.22 -16.61 23.24
CA THR A 793 -4.44 -17.25 22.18
C THR A 793 -4.89 -18.69 22.02
N ALA A 794 -5.44 -19.02 20.87
CA ALA A 794 -5.81 -20.40 20.54
C ALA A 794 -4.57 -21.30 20.44
N THR A 795 -4.69 -22.52 20.93
CA THR A 795 -3.67 -23.57 20.79
C THR A 795 -3.71 -24.18 19.37
N PRO A 796 -2.60 -24.80 18.90
CA PRO A 796 -2.61 -25.49 17.61
C PRO A 796 -3.70 -26.57 17.48
N ASP A 797 -4.04 -27.22 18.60
CA ASP A 797 -5.07 -28.26 18.67
C ASP A 797 -6.49 -27.71 18.54
N GLU A 798 -6.75 -26.50 19.06
CA GLU A 798 -8.01 -25.79 18.87
C GLU A 798 -8.12 -25.22 17.45
N LEU A 799 -7.01 -24.85 16.81
CA LEU A 799 -7.02 -24.34 15.44
C LEU A 799 -7.17 -25.43 14.36
N LEU A 800 -7.01 -26.70 14.72
CA LEU A 800 -7.18 -27.83 13.80
C LEU A 800 -8.65 -28.04 13.45
N ASP A 801 -9.02 -27.80 12.20
CA ASP A 801 -10.30 -28.25 11.66
C ASP A 801 -10.31 -29.76 11.42
N ARG A 802 -10.81 -30.47 12.44
CA ARG A 802 -10.93 -31.92 12.49
C ARG A 802 -11.94 -32.48 11.49
N SER A 803 -12.94 -31.68 11.10
CA SER A 803 -13.99 -32.10 10.18
C SER A 803 -13.48 -32.27 8.76
N ARG A 804 -12.65 -31.33 8.28
CA ARG A 804 -12.11 -31.37 6.90
C ARG A 804 -10.72 -31.96 6.79
N TYR A 805 -9.85 -31.69 7.76
CA TYR A 805 -8.41 -32.01 7.65
C TYR A 805 -7.92 -33.00 8.71
N GLY A 806 -8.72 -33.32 9.73
CA GLY A 806 -8.42 -34.40 10.67
C GLY A 806 -8.49 -35.75 9.97
N GLU A 807 -7.33 -36.36 9.70
CA GLU A 807 -7.24 -37.69 9.10
C GLU A 807 -7.16 -38.75 10.21
N TYR A 808 -8.16 -39.63 10.27
CA TYR A 808 -8.19 -40.69 11.26
C TYR A 808 -8.44 -42.04 10.60
N PRO A 809 -7.99 -43.16 11.21
CA PRO A 809 -8.43 -44.48 10.81
C PRO A 809 -9.97 -44.56 10.87
N PRO A 810 -10.65 -44.84 9.75
CA PRO A 810 -12.12 -44.88 9.70
C PRO A 810 -12.71 -46.13 10.38
N GLY A 811 -11.91 -47.19 10.52
CA GLY A 811 -12.39 -48.48 11.03
C GLY A 811 -13.59 -49.00 10.23
N SER A 812 -14.57 -49.59 10.92
CA SER A 812 -15.68 -50.28 10.25
C SER A 812 -16.58 -49.41 9.37
N THR A 813 -16.50 -48.07 9.39
CA THR A 813 -17.22 -47.24 8.41
C THR A 813 -16.62 -47.38 7.00
N PHE A 814 -15.33 -47.68 6.88
CA PHE A 814 -14.65 -47.93 5.60
C PHE A 814 -15.08 -49.23 4.90
N LYS A 815 -15.79 -50.11 5.62
CA LYS A 815 -16.44 -51.28 5.00
C LYS A 815 -17.42 -50.85 3.90
N LEU A 816 -18.01 -49.66 4.01
CA LEU A 816 -18.82 -49.06 2.94
C LEU A 816 -17.98 -48.83 1.68
N VAL A 817 -16.77 -48.28 1.81
CA VAL A 817 -15.84 -48.06 0.69
C VAL A 817 -15.42 -49.38 0.06
N THR A 818 -15.14 -50.40 0.88
CA THR A 818 -14.77 -51.73 0.39
C THR A 818 -15.94 -52.42 -0.31
N ALA A 819 -17.17 -52.26 0.20
CA ALA A 819 -18.38 -52.76 -0.44
C ALA A 819 -18.65 -52.04 -1.77
N ILE A 820 -18.46 -50.70 -1.83
CA ILE A 820 -18.50 -49.93 -3.07
C ILE A 820 -17.49 -50.48 -4.07
N ALA A 821 -16.24 -50.72 -3.64
CA ALA A 821 -15.20 -51.26 -4.52
C ALA A 821 -15.58 -52.65 -5.07
N ALA A 822 -16.15 -53.52 -4.23
CA ALA A 822 -16.61 -54.84 -4.65
C ALA A 822 -17.78 -54.77 -5.64
N LEU A 823 -18.78 -53.93 -5.38
CA LEU A 823 -19.95 -53.76 -6.25
C LEU A 823 -19.61 -53.12 -7.60
N ARG A 824 -18.62 -52.23 -7.63
CA ARG A 824 -18.08 -51.65 -8.88
C ARG A 824 -17.40 -52.69 -9.76
N LEU A 825 -16.73 -53.68 -9.15
CA LEU A 825 -16.09 -54.78 -9.88
C LEU A 825 -17.09 -55.84 -10.33
N ASN A 826 -18.01 -56.23 -9.45
CA ASN A 826 -18.97 -57.28 -9.72
C ASN A 826 -20.27 -57.07 -8.92
N PRO A 827 -21.38 -56.64 -9.57
CA PRO A 827 -22.67 -56.47 -8.90
C PRO A 827 -23.22 -57.76 -8.23
N ASN A 828 -22.83 -58.94 -8.70
CA ASN A 828 -23.27 -60.24 -8.15
C ASN A 828 -22.57 -60.61 -6.84
N VAL A 829 -21.57 -59.83 -6.39
CA VAL A 829 -20.86 -60.04 -5.12
C VAL A 829 -21.78 -59.96 -3.91
N THR A 830 -22.99 -59.42 -4.07
CA THR A 830 -24.04 -59.37 -3.04
C THR A 830 -24.37 -60.75 -2.46
N SER A 831 -24.31 -61.81 -3.29
CA SER A 831 -24.56 -63.19 -2.89
C SER A 831 -23.31 -63.96 -2.44
N GLN A 832 -22.12 -63.36 -2.56
CA GLN A 832 -20.86 -63.98 -2.19
C GLN A 832 -20.82 -64.19 -0.67
N ARG A 833 -20.56 -65.43 -0.25
CA ARG A 833 -20.54 -65.79 1.16
C ARG A 833 -19.15 -66.09 1.68
N TYR A 834 -18.84 -65.57 2.87
CA TYR A 834 -17.60 -65.86 3.58
C TYR A 834 -17.87 -66.30 5.01
N ALA A 835 -17.01 -67.19 5.50
CA ALA A 835 -17.16 -67.74 6.84
C ALA A 835 -16.49 -66.86 7.89
N CYS A 836 -17.21 -66.60 8.98
CA CYS A 836 -16.69 -66.09 10.24
C CYS A 836 -16.84 -67.20 11.29
N ARG A 837 -15.73 -67.57 11.92
CA ARG A 837 -15.62 -68.75 12.80
C ARG A 837 -14.94 -68.38 14.11
N ARG A 838 -14.96 -69.30 15.07
CA ARG A 838 -14.15 -69.17 16.28
C ARG A 838 -12.70 -69.57 15.96
N LEU A 839 -11.76 -68.73 16.36
CA LEU A 839 -10.32 -68.93 16.21
C LEU A 839 -9.74 -69.74 17.38
N PRO A 840 -8.54 -70.33 17.23
CA PRO A 840 -7.90 -71.10 18.31
C PRO A 840 -7.63 -70.30 19.60
N ASP A 841 -7.51 -68.97 19.49
CA ASP A 841 -7.34 -68.06 20.63
C ASP A 841 -8.67 -67.66 21.29
N GLY A 842 -9.78 -68.33 20.92
CA GLY A 842 -11.12 -68.08 21.44
C GLY A 842 -11.84 -66.88 20.83
N ARG A 843 -11.15 -66.04 20.04
CA ARG A 843 -11.74 -64.86 19.39
C ARG A 843 -12.58 -65.25 18.17
N VAL A 844 -13.55 -64.40 17.83
CA VAL A 844 -14.33 -64.53 16.58
C VAL A 844 -13.53 -63.92 15.43
N GLY A 845 -13.51 -64.56 14.26
CA GLY A 845 -12.70 -64.09 13.14
C GLY A 845 -12.54 -65.08 11.99
N THR A 846 -11.42 -64.95 11.27
CA THR A 846 -11.00 -65.89 10.21
C THR A 846 -9.48 -65.90 10.03
N ILE A 847 -8.97 -66.97 9.44
CA ILE A 847 -7.57 -67.07 8.96
C ILE A 847 -7.64 -67.13 7.45
N ILE A 848 -6.96 -66.18 6.79
CA ILE A 848 -6.92 -66.09 5.33
C ILE A 848 -5.63 -66.78 4.85
N PRO A 849 -5.70 -67.87 4.06
CA PRO A 849 -4.54 -68.46 3.41
C PRO A 849 -3.61 -67.42 2.78
N GLY A 850 -2.30 -67.54 3.05
CA GLY A 850 -1.28 -66.57 2.62
C GLY A 850 -1.03 -65.41 3.58
N TRP A 851 -1.81 -65.27 4.66
CA TRP A 851 -1.67 -64.20 5.64
C TRP A 851 -1.32 -64.74 7.03
N ARG A 852 -0.21 -64.23 7.61
CA ARG A 852 0.32 -64.71 8.90
C ARG A 852 -0.50 -64.27 10.11
N ARG A 853 -1.14 -63.11 10.06
CA ARG A 853 -1.92 -62.55 11.18
C ARG A 853 -3.39 -62.93 11.02
N PRO A 854 -4.03 -63.58 12.03
CA PRO A 854 -5.46 -63.86 11.97
C PRO A 854 -6.28 -62.57 12.06
N ILE A 855 -7.40 -62.54 11.36
CA ILE A 855 -8.35 -61.42 11.38
C ILE A 855 -9.36 -61.66 12.47
N ARG A 856 -9.54 -60.67 13.35
CA ARG A 856 -10.42 -60.75 14.50
C ARG A 856 -11.56 -59.75 14.38
N ASP A 857 -12.76 -60.20 14.74
CA ASP A 857 -13.90 -59.33 14.99
C ASP A 857 -13.79 -58.69 16.38
N ASP A 858 -14.79 -57.87 16.75
CA ASP A 858 -14.81 -57.21 18.05
C ASP A 858 -14.77 -58.25 19.18
N PHE A 859 -14.24 -57.86 20.34
CA PHE A 859 -14.07 -58.78 21.47
C PHE A 859 -15.41 -59.20 22.08
N LYS A 860 -16.48 -58.42 21.87
CA LYS A 860 -17.84 -58.73 22.34
C LYS A 860 -18.65 -59.59 21.35
N ASP A 861 -18.14 -59.83 20.15
CA ASP A 861 -18.90 -60.50 19.10
C ASP A 861 -19.04 -62.00 19.35
N ARG A 862 -20.20 -62.54 18.93
CA ARG A 862 -20.44 -63.98 18.82
C ARG A 862 -20.12 -64.43 17.39
N VAL A 863 -19.95 -65.74 17.19
CA VAL A 863 -19.65 -66.28 15.86
C VAL A 863 -20.79 -65.90 14.89
N HIS A 864 -20.45 -65.15 13.84
CA HIS A 864 -21.43 -64.67 12.87
C HIS A 864 -21.83 -65.73 11.83
N GLY A 865 -21.06 -66.81 11.68
CA GLY A 865 -21.31 -67.87 10.72
C GLY A 865 -20.93 -67.48 9.29
N THR A 866 -21.59 -68.10 8.31
CA THR A 866 -21.36 -67.83 6.88
C THR A 866 -22.34 -66.77 6.39
N LEU A 867 -21.84 -65.55 6.18
CA LEU A 867 -22.63 -64.37 5.85
C LEU A 867 -22.50 -64.02 4.37
N ASP A 868 -23.53 -63.40 3.80
CA ASP A 868 -23.46 -62.63 2.56
C ASP A 868 -23.08 -61.17 2.84
N LEU A 869 -23.01 -60.31 1.81
CA LEU A 869 -22.58 -58.92 1.97
C LEU A 869 -23.53 -58.11 2.86
N ALA A 870 -24.85 -58.30 2.71
CA ALA A 870 -25.86 -57.59 3.50
C ALA A 870 -25.78 -57.98 4.98
N GLY A 871 -25.69 -59.28 5.28
CA GLY A 871 -25.49 -59.78 6.63
C GLY A 871 -24.20 -59.26 7.25
N ALA A 872 -23.10 -59.25 6.48
CA ALA A 872 -21.81 -58.75 6.93
C ALA A 872 -21.79 -57.25 7.24
N ILE A 873 -22.52 -56.42 6.48
CA ILE A 873 -22.70 -55.00 6.80
C ILE A 873 -23.50 -54.85 8.11
N THR A 874 -24.61 -55.60 8.23
CA THR A 874 -25.55 -55.55 9.37
C THR A 874 -24.86 -55.78 10.72
N VAL A 875 -24.12 -56.90 10.83
CA VAL A 875 -23.38 -57.25 12.06
C VAL A 875 -21.96 -56.70 12.07
N SER A 876 -21.55 -55.97 11.03
CA SER A 876 -20.22 -55.36 10.91
C SER A 876 -19.07 -56.39 11.01
N CYS A 877 -19.14 -57.51 10.31
CA CYS A 877 -18.17 -58.61 10.42
C CYS A 877 -16.80 -58.30 9.77
N ASN A 878 -15.73 -58.10 10.56
CA ASN A 878 -14.36 -57.89 10.05
C ASN A 878 -13.86 -59.05 9.19
N ALA A 879 -14.16 -60.28 9.61
CA ALA A 879 -13.71 -61.49 8.92
C ALA A 879 -14.25 -61.58 7.49
N TYR A 880 -15.49 -61.17 7.25
CA TYR A 880 -16.09 -61.12 5.92
C TYR A 880 -15.37 -60.08 5.04
N PHE A 881 -15.21 -58.85 5.53
CA PHE A 881 -14.62 -57.76 4.75
C PHE A 881 -13.13 -57.97 4.43
N ALA A 882 -12.38 -58.61 5.33
CA ALA A 882 -11.01 -59.02 5.05
C ALA A 882 -10.94 -60.06 3.91
N GLN A 883 -11.85 -61.04 3.90
CA GLN A 883 -11.93 -62.03 2.83
C GLN A 883 -12.41 -61.41 1.51
N LEU A 884 -13.42 -60.54 1.55
CA LEU A 884 -13.88 -59.77 0.39
C LEU A 884 -12.74 -58.94 -0.22
N GLY A 885 -11.99 -58.24 0.64
CA GLY A 885 -10.84 -57.45 0.24
C GLY A 885 -9.75 -58.27 -0.47
N VAL A 886 -9.43 -59.44 0.06
CA VAL A 886 -8.37 -60.30 -0.51
C VAL A 886 -8.84 -61.05 -1.75
N TYR A 887 -10.04 -61.64 -1.73
CA TYR A 887 -10.48 -62.58 -2.76
C TYR A 887 -11.27 -61.94 -3.90
N SER A 888 -11.91 -60.78 -3.68
CA SER A 888 -12.78 -60.16 -4.67
C SER A 888 -12.39 -58.75 -5.07
N VAL A 889 -11.81 -57.96 -4.17
CA VAL A 889 -11.49 -56.55 -4.46
C VAL A 889 -10.04 -56.37 -4.91
N GLY A 890 -9.08 -56.86 -4.14
CA GLY A 890 -7.66 -56.64 -4.39
C GLY A 890 -7.18 -55.21 -4.09
N THR A 891 -5.86 -55.02 -4.07
CA THR A 891 -5.21 -53.75 -3.74
C THR A 891 -5.62 -52.61 -4.67
N ASN A 892 -5.62 -52.85 -5.98
CA ASN A 892 -5.79 -51.79 -6.98
C ASN A 892 -7.20 -51.21 -6.96
N ALA A 893 -8.23 -52.06 -6.95
CA ALA A 893 -9.61 -51.59 -6.94
C ALA A 893 -9.97 -50.89 -5.62
N LEU A 894 -9.44 -51.38 -4.48
CA LEU A 894 -9.64 -50.73 -3.19
C LEU A 894 -9.01 -49.32 -3.18
N ARG A 895 -7.75 -49.21 -3.60
CA ARG A 895 -7.04 -47.91 -3.67
C ARG A 895 -7.70 -46.95 -4.66
N GLN A 896 -8.09 -47.44 -5.84
CA GLN A 896 -8.76 -46.63 -6.85
C GLN A 896 -10.12 -46.13 -6.38
N THR A 897 -10.89 -46.97 -5.68
CA THR A 897 -12.20 -46.58 -5.13
C THR A 897 -12.05 -45.62 -3.96
N ALA A 898 -11.07 -45.83 -3.07
CA ALA A 898 -10.76 -44.88 -2.01
C ALA A 898 -10.36 -43.52 -2.60
N GLY A 899 -9.47 -43.50 -3.59
CA GLY A 899 -9.07 -42.29 -4.30
C GLY A 899 -10.23 -41.58 -5.01
N LEU A 900 -11.14 -42.33 -5.65
CA LEU A 900 -12.35 -41.78 -6.27
C LEU A 900 -13.25 -41.08 -5.24
N LEU A 901 -13.33 -41.62 -4.02
CA LEU A 901 -14.07 -41.02 -2.90
C LEU A 901 -13.26 -39.96 -2.13
N GLY A 902 -12.07 -39.59 -2.62
CA GLY A 902 -11.18 -38.62 -1.99
C GLY A 902 -10.51 -39.11 -0.71
N ILE A 903 -10.58 -40.41 -0.40
CA ILE A 903 -10.02 -41.02 0.81
C ILE A 903 -8.57 -41.44 0.57
N THR A 904 -7.70 -41.07 1.50
CA THR A 904 -6.29 -41.42 1.48
C THR A 904 -6.14 -42.88 1.92
N ALA A 905 -5.96 -43.76 0.95
CA ALA A 905 -5.45 -45.11 1.19
C ALA A 905 -3.98 -45.09 0.77
N GLY A 906 -3.06 -45.43 1.68
CA GLY A 906 -1.60 -45.30 1.47
C GLY A 906 -1.06 -45.96 0.19
N SER A 907 0.26 -46.00 0.04
CA SER A 907 0.89 -46.50 -1.18
C SER A 907 0.42 -47.92 -1.54
N GLU A 908 0.45 -48.25 -2.83
CA GLU A 908 0.04 -49.58 -3.31
C GLU A 908 0.78 -50.71 -2.55
N GLN A 909 2.06 -50.48 -2.23
CA GLN A 909 2.87 -51.44 -1.48
C GLN A 909 2.42 -51.60 -0.02
N GLU A 910 2.01 -50.51 0.65
CA GLU A 910 1.48 -50.56 2.01
C GLU A 910 0.13 -51.28 2.05
N ILE A 911 -0.78 -50.95 1.13
CA ILE A 911 -2.08 -51.63 1.03
C ILE A 911 -1.85 -53.11 0.70
N LYS A 912 -0.96 -53.45 -0.25
CA LYS A 912 -0.66 -54.84 -0.59
C LYS A 912 -0.12 -55.64 0.60
N LYS A 913 0.66 -55.02 1.49
CA LYS A 913 1.17 -55.65 2.72
C LYS A 913 0.13 -55.79 3.84
N MET A 914 -0.96 -55.03 3.80
CA MET A 914 -1.98 -54.97 4.86
C MET A 914 -3.40 -55.13 4.34
N LEU A 915 -3.59 -55.68 3.14
CA LEU A 915 -4.87 -55.68 2.41
C LEU A 915 -6.07 -56.19 3.25
N PRO A 916 -5.97 -57.31 3.99
CA PRO A 916 -7.03 -57.76 4.88
C PRO A 916 -7.47 -56.70 5.89
N PHE A 917 -6.51 -55.95 6.46
CA PHE A 917 -6.74 -54.89 7.45
C PHE A 917 -7.28 -53.62 6.79
N ALA A 918 -6.69 -53.22 5.65
CA ALA A 918 -7.16 -52.09 4.85
C ALA A 918 -8.63 -52.26 4.44
N ALA A 919 -9.06 -53.48 4.10
CA ALA A 919 -10.41 -53.78 3.66
C ALA A 919 -11.51 -53.58 4.73
N TYR A 920 -11.14 -53.44 6.01
CA TYR A 920 -12.10 -53.04 7.06
C TYR A 920 -11.71 -51.74 7.77
N GLY A 921 -10.85 -50.92 7.13
CA GLY A 921 -10.52 -49.57 7.58
C GLY A 921 -9.40 -49.49 8.62
N GLN A 922 -8.47 -50.45 8.59
CA GLN A 922 -7.26 -50.49 9.42
C GLN A 922 -5.98 -50.45 8.58
N GLY A 923 -4.81 -50.22 9.18
CA GLY A 923 -3.55 -50.13 8.45
C GLY A 923 -3.38 -48.75 7.80
N PRO A 924 -3.02 -48.64 6.51
CA PRO A 924 -2.60 -47.36 5.90
C PRO A 924 -3.77 -46.48 5.44
N VAL A 925 -5.00 -46.74 5.88
CA VAL A 925 -6.20 -46.03 5.43
C VAL A 925 -6.60 -44.99 6.46
N VAL A 926 -6.73 -43.74 6.02
CA VAL A 926 -7.21 -42.62 6.85
C VAL A 926 -8.27 -41.82 6.10
N ALA A 927 -9.28 -41.34 6.83
CA ALA A 927 -10.37 -40.56 6.29
C ALA A 927 -10.73 -39.42 7.24
N THR A 928 -11.29 -38.36 6.67
CA THR A 928 -11.82 -37.22 7.42
C THR A 928 -13.33 -37.39 7.58
N PRO A 929 -13.96 -36.80 8.61
CA PRO A 929 -15.41 -36.81 8.75
C PRO A 929 -16.12 -36.28 7.50
N PHE A 930 -15.62 -35.21 6.89
CA PHE A 930 -16.15 -34.70 5.62
C PHE A 930 -16.13 -35.74 4.50
N LYS A 931 -15.01 -36.44 4.31
CA LYS A 931 -14.89 -37.50 3.28
C LYS A 931 -15.85 -38.67 3.56
N MET A 932 -16.01 -39.07 4.83
CA MET A 932 -16.95 -40.13 5.20
C MET A 932 -18.42 -39.70 5.07
N ALA A 933 -18.74 -38.43 5.31
CA ALA A 933 -20.08 -37.87 5.05
C ALA A 933 -20.39 -37.91 3.54
N ARG A 934 -19.40 -37.62 2.68
CA ARG A 934 -19.54 -37.76 1.21
C ARG A 934 -19.74 -39.22 0.77
N VAL A 935 -19.12 -40.19 1.43
CA VAL A 935 -19.40 -41.62 1.17
C VAL A 935 -20.87 -41.94 1.49
N ALA A 936 -21.38 -41.47 2.63
CA ALA A 936 -22.79 -41.63 2.98
C ALA A 936 -23.70 -40.89 1.98
N ALA A 937 -23.34 -39.67 1.56
CA ALA A 937 -24.05 -38.90 0.54
C ALA A 937 -24.11 -39.63 -0.80
N THR A 938 -23.01 -40.26 -1.21
CA THR A 938 -22.95 -41.05 -2.46
C THR A 938 -23.97 -42.18 -2.44
N ILE A 939 -24.13 -42.88 -1.31
CA ILE A 939 -25.12 -43.96 -1.17
C ILE A 939 -26.53 -43.38 -1.10
N ALA A 940 -26.72 -42.29 -0.35
CA ALA A 940 -27.99 -41.58 -0.21
C ALA A 940 -28.49 -40.95 -1.52
N ASN A 941 -27.57 -40.58 -2.42
CA ASN A 941 -27.82 -39.97 -3.72
C ASN A 941 -27.65 -40.96 -4.87
N GLU A 942 -28.14 -42.19 -4.66
CA GLU A 942 -28.29 -43.20 -5.72
C GLU A 942 -26.98 -43.54 -6.46
N GLY A 943 -25.85 -43.44 -5.77
CA GLY A 943 -24.53 -43.75 -6.30
C GLY A 943 -23.80 -42.56 -6.93
N ILE A 944 -24.37 -41.36 -6.87
CA ILE A 944 -23.77 -40.11 -7.37
C ILE A 944 -23.10 -39.37 -6.22
N MET A 945 -21.79 -39.23 -6.27
CA MET A 945 -21.00 -38.54 -5.24
C MET A 945 -20.98 -37.03 -5.49
N PRO A 946 -21.49 -36.20 -4.56
CA PRO A 946 -21.35 -34.75 -4.66
C PRO A 946 -19.93 -34.27 -4.27
N GLU A 947 -19.54 -33.06 -4.70
CA GLU A 947 -18.24 -32.48 -4.36
C GLU A 947 -18.16 -31.98 -2.90
N GLY A 948 -19.25 -31.40 -2.41
CA GLY A 948 -19.33 -30.74 -1.11
C GLY A 948 -19.11 -29.23 -1.25
N HIS A 949 -20.09 -28.40 -0.90
CA HIS A 949 -20.00 -26.94 -1.04
C HIS A 949 -20.22 -26.24 0.30
N TRP A 950 -19.47 -25.17 0.61
CA TRP A 950 -19.74 -24.28 1.77
C TRP A 950 -20.14 -22.85 1.36
N VAL A 951 -20.07 -22.55 0.07
CA VAL A 951 -20.51 -21.30 -0.57
C VAL A 951 -21.51 -21.68 -1.66
N SER A 952 -22.66 -21.02 -1.71
CA SER A 952 -23.75 -21.33 -2.64
C SER A 952 -23.86 -20.38 -3.83
N ASP A 953 -23.11 -19.29 -3.84
CA ASP A 953 -23.12 -18.30 -4.92
C ASP A 953 -21.96 -18.47 -5.91
N SER A 954 -21.89 -17.59 -6.91
CA SER A 954 -20.90 -17.62 -7.99
C SER A 954 -19.43 -17.46 -7.55
N SER A 955 -19.16 -17.15 -6.29
CA SER A 955 -17.81 -17.15 -5.72
C SER A 955 -17.35 -18.51 -5.20
N ASN A 956 -18.19 -19.54 -5.26
CA ASN A 956 -17.80 -20.89 -4.92
C ASN A 956 -16.70 -21.39 -5.86
N SER A 957 -15.57 -21.81 -5.29
CA SER A 957 -14.44 -22.40 -6.04
C SER A 957 -14.60 -23.91 -6.26
N ARG A 958 -15.54 -24.55 -5.56
CA ARG A 958 -15.84 -25.99 -5.64
C ARG A 958 -16.94 -26.21 -6.68
N THR A 959 -16.53 -26.37 -7.94
CA THR A 959 -17.41 -26.46 -9.11
C THR A 959 -17.25 -27.77 -9.90
N GLU A 960 -16.58 -28.77 -9.34
CA GLU A 960 -16.47 -30.09 -9.95
C GLU A 960 -17.86 -30.76 -10.03
N PRO A 961 -18.23 -31.34 -11.18
CA PRO A 961 -19.51 -32.01 -11.30
C PRO A 961 -19.57 -33.26 -10.41
N ALA A 962 -20.77 -33.59 -9.95
CA ALA A 962 -21.00 -34.81 -9.20
C ALA A 962 -20.61 -36.05 -10.03
N VAL A 963 -20.03 -37.06 -9.38
CA VAL A 963 -19.41 -38.21 -10.05
C VAL A 963 -20.25 -39.47 -9.81
N GLN A 964 -20.63 -40.18 -10.87
CA GLN A 964 -21.27 -41.50 -10.72
C GLN A 964 -20.24 -42.52 -10.22
N VAL A 965 -20.42 -43.01 -8.99
CA VAL A 965 -19.54 -44.01 -8.35
C VAL A 965 -20.14 -45.40 -8.42
N LEU A 966 -21.46 -45.53 -8.24
CA LEU A 966 -22.19 -46.80 -8.25
C LEU A 966 -23.44 -46.72 -9.13
N PRO A 967 -23.90 -47.82 -9.75
CA PRO A 967 -25.25 -47.89 -10.29
C PRO A 967 -26.31 -47.74 -9.18
N VAL A 968 -27.47 -47.19 -9.52
CA VAL A 968 -28.60 -46.97 -8.59
C VAL A 968 -28.96 -48.23 -7.81
N SER A 969 -29.04 -49.39 -8.48
CA SER A 969 -29.36 -50.67 -7.83
C SER A 969 -28.35 -51.10 -6.77
N SER A 970 -27.07 -50.78 -6.97
CA SER A 970 -26.00 -51.08 -6.01
C SER A 970 -26.01 -50.11 -4.83
N ALA A 971 -26.30 -48.83 -5.08
CA ALA A 971 -26.48 -47.84 -4.03
C ALA A 971 -27.70 -48.17 -3.14
N ASP A 972 -28.82 -48.55 -3.76
CA ASP A 972 -30.04 -48.98 -3.08
C ASP A 972 -29.84 -50.27 -2.26
N PHE A 973 -29.06 -51.24 -2.78
CA PHE A 973 -28.64 -52.40 -1.98
C PHE A 973 -27.84 -51.98 -0.73
N LEU A 974 -26.86 -51.09 -0.88
CA LEU A 974 -26.07 -50.60 0.26
C LEU A 974 -26.92 -49.80 1.24
N ALA A 975 -27.86 -48.97 0.76
CA ALA A 975 -28.81 -48.22 1.57
C ALA A 975 -29.64 -49.16 2.44
N ARG A 976 -30.21 -50.23 1.87
CA ARG A 976 -30.93 -51.28 2.63
C ARG A 976 -30.03 -51.97 3.66
N ALA A 977 -28.81 -52.31 3.29
CA ALA A 977 -27.85 -52.93 4.21
C ALA A 977 -27.43 -51.98 5.35
N MET A 978 -27.33 -50.68 5.09
CA MET A 978 -27.11 -49.66 6.12
C MET A 978 -28.35 -49.45 6.99
N ARG A 979 -29.56 -49.61 6.44
CA ARG A 979 -30.80 -49.60 7.22
C ARG A 979 -30.86 -50.78 8.19
N SER A 980 -30.46 -51.99 7.78
CA SER A 980 -30.44 -53.15 8.67
C SER A 980 -29.46 -53.02 9.84
N VAL A 981 -28.35 -52.29 9.68
CA VAL A 981 -27.45 -51.95 10.80
C VAL A 981 -28.20 -51.23 11.93
N VAL A 982 -29.17 -50.39 11.56
CA VAL A 982 -29.97 -49.58 12.48
C VAL A 982 -31.19 -50.34 13.00
N THR A 983 -31.79 -51.24 12.23
CA THR A 983 -33.02 -51.94 12.67
C THR A 983 -32.75 -53.26 13.40
N SER A 984 -31.70 -53.99 13.03
CA SER A 984 -31.38 -55.31 13.56
C SER A 984 -29.90 -55.51 13.93
N GLY A 985 -29.03 -54.58 13.54
CA GLY A 985 -27.59 -54.69 13.71
C GLY A 985 -27.01 -53.86 14.86
N THR A 986 -25.74 -53.48 14.68
CA THR A 986 -24.92 -52.84 15.73
C THR A 986 -25.47 -51.51 16.27
N ALA A 987 -26.27 -50.75 15.49
CA ALA A 987 -26.82 -49.46 15.91
C ALA A 987 -28.25 -49.56 16.48
N ARG A 988 -28.85 -50.76 16.52
CA ARG A 988 -30.25 -50.97 16.93
C ARG A 988 -30.59 -50.36 18.28
N SER A 989 -29.75 -50.58 19.29
CA SER A 989 -30.03 -50.09 20.64
C SER A 989 -29.97 -48.56 20.73
N ALA A 990 -29.05 -47.92 20.00
CA ALA A 990 -28.87 -46.47 20.03
C ALA A 990 -30.02 -45.74 19.31
N MET A 991 -30.52 -46.34 18.23
CA MET A 991 -31.56 -45.76 17.36
C MET A 991 -32.97 -46.31 17.67
N ALA A 992 -33.14 -47.02 18.79
CA ALA A 992 -34.44 -47.58 19.17
C ALA A 992 -35.44 -46.47 19.50
N GLY A 993 -36.62 -46.51 18.85
CA GLY A 993 -37.67 -45.50 19.05
C GLY A 993 -37.43 -44.17 18.34
N GLU A 994 -36.51 -44.12 17.37
CA GLU A 994 -36.34 -42.98 16.47
C GLU A 994 -37.49 -42.93 15.44
N GLU A 995 -38.10 -41.75 15.26
CA GLU A 995 -39.23 -41.57 14.34
C GLU A 995 -38.76 -41.43 12.89
N ILE A 996 -37.62 -40.78 12.67
CA ILE A 996 -37.03 -40.62 11.34
C ILE A 996 -36.33 -41.92 10.94
N THR A 997 -36.57 -42.39 9.71
CA THR A 997 -35.87 -43.58 9.24
C THR A 997 -34.41 -43.28 8.92
N VAL A 998 -33.48 -44.02 9.52
CA VAL A 998 -32.03 -43.81 9.39
C VAL A 998 -31.38 -45.02 8.74
N ALA A 999 -30.43 -44.78 7.83
CA ALA A 999 -29.49 -45.76 7.33
C ALA A 999 -28.07 -45.35 7.73
N GLY A 1000 -27.32 -46.23 8.40
CA GLY A 1000 -26.01 -45.86 8.93
C GLY A 1000 -25.05 -47.02 9.15
N LYS A 1001 -23.83 -46.68 9.52
CA LYS A 1001 -22.77 -47.62 9.83
C LYS A 1001 -21.95 -47.13 11.01
N THR A 1002 -21.86 -47.98 12.04
CA THR A 1002 -20.95 -47.81 13.18
C THR A 1002 -19.50 -48.09 12.78
N GLY A 1003 -18.57 -47.39 13.41
CA GLY A 1003 -17.14 -47.65 13.31
C GLY A 1003 -16.46 -47.64 14.66
N THR A 1004 -15.53 -48.57 14.84
CA THR A 1004 -14.58 -48.59 15.95
C THR A 1004 -13.22 -48.75 15.32
N ALA A 1005 -12.34 -47.76 15.51
CA ALA A 1005 -11.01 -47.77 14.91
C ALA A 1005 -9.94 -47.94 16.00
N GLN A 1006 -9.30 -49.10 16.01
CA GLN A 1006 -8.23 -49.44 16.96
C GLN A 1006 -7.00 -48.57 16.72
N LEU A 1007 -6.34 -48.21 17.81
CA LEU A 1007 -5.10 -47.44 17.83
C LEU A 1007 -4.00 -48.25 18.50
N ASP A 1008 -2.74 -47.89 18.24
CA ASP A 1008 -1.59 -48.51 18.89
C ASP A 1008 -1.54 -48.21 20.39
N SER A 1009 -2.11 -47.07 20.81
CA SER A 1009 -2.26 -46.69 22.22
C SER A 1009 -3.55 -45.91 22.46
N GLY A 1010 -4.16 -46.10 23.64
CA GLY A 1010 -5.41 -45.46 24.05
C GLY A 1010 -6.68 -46.15 23.57
N ASP A 1011 -7.83 -45.57 23.92
CA ASP A 1011 -9.13 -46.09 23.48
C ASP A 1011 -9.30 -45.93 21.96
N PRO A 1012 -10.03 -46.84 21.29
CA PRO A 1012 -10.40 -46.70 19.88
C PRO A 1012 -11.15 -45.40 19.56
N HIS A 1013 -11.05 -44.93 18.32
CA HIS A 1013 -11.94 -43.87 17.82
C HIS A 1013 -13.35 -44.43 17.57
N SER A 1014 -14.35 -43.68 18.03
CA SER A 1014 -15.77 -44.02 17.87
C SER A 1014 -16.35 -43.24 16.68
N TRP A 1015 -16.81 -43.96 15.66
CA TRP A 1015 -17.32 -43.40 14.41
C TRP A 1015 -18.79 -43.77 14.18
N PHE A 1016 -19.50 -42.87 13.51
CA PHE A 1016 -20.79 -43.17 12.90
C PHE A 1016 -20.95 -42.37 11.60
N ALA A 1017 -21.37 -43.01 10.53
CA ALA A 1017 -21.66 -42.37 9.24
C ALA A 1017 -22.97 -42.90 8.69
N GLY A 1018 -23.80 -42.03 8.11
CA GLY A 1018 -25.13 -42.41 7.65
C GLY A 1018 -25.88 -41.29 6.97
N PHE A 1019 -27.15 -41.55 6.65
CA PHE A 1019 -28.07 -40.59 6.08
C PHE A 1019 -29.49 -40.80 6.62
N ALA A 1020 -30.27 -39.72 6.56
CA ALA A 1020 -31.66 -39.69 6.99
C ALA A 1020 -32.41 -38.55 6.24
N PRO A 1021 -33.73 -38.66 6.02
CA PRO A 1021 -34.55 -39.86 6.19
C PRO A 1021 -34.24 -40.91 5.12
N TYR A 1022 -34.28 -42.20 5.46
CA TYR A 1022 -33.97 -43.29 4.53
C TYR A 1022 -35.02 -43.39 3.42
N ASP A 1023 -36.30 -43.21 3.75
CA ASP A 1023 -37.41 -43.38 2.80
C ASP A 1023 -37.71 -42.13 1.96
N ALA A 1024 -37.11 -40.98 2.30
CA ALA A 1024 -37.28 -39.73 1.54
C ALA A 1024 -36.51 -39.78 0.21
N PRO A 1025 -36.87 -38.98 -0.82
CA PRO A 1025 -36.06 -38.86 -2.05
C PRO A 1025 -34.70 -38.20 -1.78
N PRO A 1026 -33.65 -38.41 -2.63
CA PRO A 1026 -32.31 -37.85 -2.42
C PRO A 1026 -32.26 -36.35 -2.08
N ALA A 1027 -33.11 -35.54 -2.72
CA ALA A 1027 -33.22 -34.09 -2.51
C ALA A 1027 -33.68 -33.66 -1.11
N LYS A 1028 -34.22 -34.59 -0.31
CA LYS A 1028 -34.67 -34.38 1.07
C LYS A 1028 -33.82 -35.13 2.11
N ARG A 1029 -32.72 -35.74 1.68
CA ARG A 1029 -31.82 -36.52 2.55
C ARG A 1029 -30.64 -35.67 2.99
N ILE A 1030 -30.34 -35.72 4.28
CA ILE A 1030 -29.02 -35.31 4.78
C ILE A 1030 -28.12 -36.52 4.93
N ALA A 1031 -26.85 -36.35 4.61
CA ALA A 1031 -25.79 -37.29 4.90
C ALA A 1031 -24.86 -36.70 5.97
N PHE A 1032 -24.36 -37.55 6.85
CA PHE A 1032 -23.54 -37.10 7.97
C PHE A 1032 -22.49 -38.15 8.35
N ALA A 1033 -21.40 -37.66 8.92
CA ALA A 1033 -20.41 -38.50 9.57
C ALA A 1033 -19.78 -37.77 10.74
N MET A 1034 -19.45 -38.54 11.78
CA MET A 1034 -18.86 -38.01 12.98
C MET A 1034 -17.82 -38.95 13.58
N ILE A 1035 -16.90 -38.35 14.33
CA ILE A 1035 -15.87 -39.03 15.09
C ILE A 1035 -15.82 -38.47 16.51
N VAL A 1036 -15.67 -39.38 17.48
CA VAL A 1036 -15.24 -39.07 18.83
C VAL A 1036 -13.87 -39.70 19.05
N GLU A 1037 -12.85 -38.86 19.19
CA GLU A 1037 -11.48 -39.28 19.43
C GLU A 1037 -11.41 -40.02 20.77
N HIS A 1038 -10.75 -41.19 20.79
CA HIS A 1038 -10.69 -42.07 21.95
C HIS A 1038 -12.07 -42.35 22.60
N GLY A 1039 -13.15 -42.36 21.81
CA GLY A 1039 -14.52 -42.57 22.30
C GLY A 1039 -14.91 -44.03 22.55
N GLY A 1040 -14.03 -44.99 22.24
CA GLY A 1040 -14.32 -46.41 22.40
C GLY A 1040 -15.28 -46.93 21.33
N TYR A 1041 -16.34 -47.64 21.73
CA TYR A 1041 -17.20 -48.36 20.81
C TYR A 1041 -18.22 -47.45 20.10
N GLY A 1042 -18.21 -47.45 18.76
CA GLY A 1042 -19.06 -46.60 17.92
C GLY A 1042 -20.54 -46.59 18.27
N ALA A 1043 -21.12 -47.76 18.59
CA ALA A 1043 -22.54 -47.87 18.92
C ALA A 1043 -22.92 -47.31 20.29
N GLN A 1044 -21.95 -47.11 21.19
CA GLN A 1044 -22.20 -46.62 22.56
C GLN A 1044 -22.02 -45.11 22.68
N VAL A 1045 -21.22 -44.49 21.81
CA VAL A 1045 -20.90 -43.06 21.89
C VAL A 1045 -21.33 -42.31 20.64
N ALA A 1046 -20.81 -42.66 19.46
CA ALA A 1046 -21.13 -41.91 18.22
C ALA A 1046 -22.59 -42.13 17.76
N ALA A 1047 -23.14 -43.35 17.83
CA ALA A 1047 -24.51 -43.60 17.38
C ALA A 1047 -25.58 -42.85 18.21
N PRO A 1048 -25.52 -42.78 19.55
CA PRO A 1048 -26.44 -41.94 20.32
C PRO A 1048 -26.32 -40.45 20.04
N ILE A 1049 -25.11 -39.94 19.77
CA ILE A 1049 -24.95 -38.53 19.37
C ILE A 1049 -25.55 -38.31 17.98
N ALA A 1050 -25.32 -39.22 17.03
CA ALA A 1050 -25.91 -39.15 15.70
C ALA A 1050 -27.45 -39.14 15.73
N ARG A 1051 -28.07 -39.85 16.68
CA ARG A 1051 -29.50 -39.75 16.92
C ARG A 1051 -29.93 -38.32 17.28
N GLN A 1052 -29.25 -37.70 18.24
CA GLN A 1052 -29.52 -36.30 18.62
C GLN A 1052 -29.31 -35.32 17.45
N VAL A 1053 -28.36 -35.60 16.55
CA VAL A 1053 -28.16 -34.82 15.31
C VAL A 1053 -29.39 -34.90 14.40
N ILE A 1054 -29.97 -36.09 14.23
CA ILE A 1054 -31.16 -36.32 13.42
C ILE A 1054 -32.39 -35.65 14.05
N GLU A 1055 -32.59 -35.84 15.35
CA GLU A 1055 -33.67 -35.20 16.11
C GLU A 1055 -33.56 -33.66 16.02
N ALA A 1056 -32.35 -33.10 16.12
CA ALA A 1056 -32.12 -31.67 15.95
C ALA A 1056 -32.41 -31.18 14.51
N ALA A 1057 -32.00 -31.95 13.49
CA ALA A 1057 -32.30 -31.63 12.10
C ALA A 1057 -33.81 -31.66 11.83
N GLN A 1058 -34.54 -32.61 12.41
CA GLN A 1058 -36.00 -32.69 12.33
C GLN A 1058 -36.67 -31.50 13.02
N GLN A 1059 -36.27 -31.19 14.27
CA GLN A 1059 -36.83 -30.07 15.04
C GLN A 1059 -36.65 -28.71 14.33
N LEU A 1060 -35.55 -28.54 13.60
CA LEU A 1060 -35.24 -27.33 12.85
C LEU A 1060 -35.88 -27.30 11.45
N GLY A 1061 -36.57 -28.36 11.04
CA GLY A 1061 -37.19 -28.49 9.71
C GLY A 1061 -36.16 -28.64 8.59
N VAL A 1062 -34.95 -29.10 8.90
CA VAL A 1062 -33.93 -29.42 7.88
C VAL A 1062 -34.27 -30.71 7.15
N ILE A 1063 -34.94 -31.64 7.85
CA ILE A 1063 -35.51 -32.86 7.30
C ILE A 1063 -36.95 -33.04 7.81
N GLU A 1064 -37.79 -33.66 6.98
CA GLU A 1064 -39.21 -33.90 7.25
C GLU A 1064 -39.50 -35.39 7.34
N ASN A 1065 -40.57 -35.76 8.05
CA ASN A 1065 -41.04 -37.14 8.12
C ASN A 1065 -42.05 -37.40 6.99
N ASP A 1066 -41.57 -37.69 5.78
CA ASP A 1066 -42.42 -38.15 4.66
C ASP A 1066 -42.73 -39.65 4.82
N SER A 1067 -43.40 -40.03 5.91
CA SER A 1067 -43.94 -41.40 6.03
C SER A 1067 -45.14 -41.55 5.08
N PRO A 1068 -45.19 -42.56 4.18
CA PRO A 1068 -46.31 -42.78 3.24
C PRO A 1068 -47.62 -43.28 3.89
N GLN A 1069 -47.88 -42.97 5.16
CA GLN A 1069 -49.12 -43.36 5.85
C GLN A 1069 -50.03 -42.15 6.02
N GLY A 1070 -50.66 -41.74 4.91
CA GLY A 1070 -51.57 -40.59 4.89
C GLY A 1070 -52.14 -40.22 3.52
N ARG A 1071 -52.22 -41.17 2.58
CA ARG A 1071 -53.09 -41.10 1.39
C ARG A 1071 -53.76 -42.44 1.17
#